data_AF-A0A1F3TSB8-F1
#
_entry.id   AF-A0A1F3TSB8-F1
#
_cell.length_a   1.000
_cell.length_b   1.000
_cell.length_c   1.000
_cell.angle_alpha   90.00
_cell.angle_beta   90.00
_cell.angle_gamma   90.00
#
_symmetry.space_group_name_H-M   'P 1'
#
loop_
_entity.id
_entity.type
_entity.pdbx_description
1 polymer ?
#
loop_
_entity_poly.entity_id
_entity_poly.type
_entity_poly.pdbx_seq_one_letter_code
_entity_poly.pdbx_strand_id
1 'polypeptide(L)'
;MTNGNESPTTHAFSQLKSDSWSVEKSAQTYGINNWGSGYFRINQNGNVSVTPKGADGYSADLYELTQELQDRGIRVPIMIRFPDIIRERVHLLHSCFQKAIADHNYSGKYCGVYPIKVNQQRHLVQELVKFGKDVRLGLECGSKPELLVVLSLMNTPNGVIICNGFKDTEYIETALLAQKIGREIIIVVDRKDELKIITETAKKLNIRPKIGFRAKLNTQGAGKWVDSAGARSKFGLTAIEIVEGIEFLRKQNMLECLELLHYHIGSQVPSIQSIKSSLKEAARFYTEIYSLGAKLKYIDVGGGLGVDYDGSGWSDSSMNYSEQEYANDIVSTLQTMCDEKGIPHPNIVTESGRALVAHHSVLIFNVMGVNNLYRQEPPTPAEKKDPSIMQDMQYIFEKLTADNLNECFNDLLQAKTETLNQFTYGVLNLTQRAWCESMFFAIATKMLALAQRTPDSADIISDLREKLCDTYFCNFSVFQSVPDSWAVGQLFPVMPIHNLKNEPYHEATLADLTCDSDGKIEKFIDSETGEVKKTLRIHPYKEGDAPYYLGVFLTGAYQEILGDLHNLFGDTDAVHISIHNSGYTVDHYVPGDTVTEVLTYVQYGRAEMVDSIRQYTEESIAAGNITKQEAKSLIKHYEEGLSGYTYLEEME
;
A
#
# COMPACT_ATOMS: atom_id res chain seq x y z
N MET A 1 -36.39 -67.34 12.17
CA MET A 1 -35.96 -67.07 13.56
C MET A 1 -34.46 -67.29 13.56
N THR A 2 -33.58 -66.32 13.71
CA THR A 2 -33.59 -65.00 14.37
C THR A 2 -32.68 -64.06 13.57
N ASN A 3 -33.17 -62.86 13.22
CA ASN A 3 -32.39 -61.77 12.64
C ASN A 3 -31.77 -60.94 13.76
N GLY A 4 -30.47 -60.66 13.66
CA GLY A 4 -29.76 -59.62 14.41
C GLY A 4 -29.02 -58.74 13.41
N ASN A 5 -29.42 -57.48 13.33
CA ASN A 5 -28.91 -56.46 12.41
C ASN A 5 -27.50 -56.00 12.80
N GLU A 6 -26.55 -56.16 11.87
CA GLU A 6 -25.34 -55.35 11.79
C GLU A 6 -25.67 -53.99 11.16
N SER A 7 -25.11 -52.94 11.74
CA SER A 7 -25.23 -51.53 11.36
C SER A 7 -24.53 -51.23 10.02
N PRO A 8 -25.21 -50.64 9.02
CA PRO A 8 -24.57 -50.27 7.76
C PRO A 8 -24.01 -48.84 7.79
N THR A 9 -22.68 -48.78 7.75
CA THR A 9 -21.87 -47.96 6.83
C THR A 9 -22.17 -46.46 6.66
N THR A 10 -21.26 -45.67 7.24
CA THR A 10 -20.62 -44.49 6.61
C THR A 10 -20.39 -44.70 5.11
N HIS A 11 -21.18 -44.03 4.25
CA HIS A 11 -20.84 -43.55 2.90
C HIS A 11 -22.12 -43.06 2.20
N ALA A 12 -22.40 -41.76 2.29
CA ALA A 12 -23.31 -41.07 1.38
C ALA A 12 -22.92 -39.59 1.25
N PHE A 13 -21.63 -39.33 1.05
CA PHE A 13 -21.10 -38.06 0.54
C PHE A 13 -20.24 -38.39 -0.67
N SER A 14 -20.85 -38.68 -1.81
CA SER A 14 -20.19 -38.58 -3.11
C SER A 14 -21.23 -38.56 -4.23
N GLN A 15 -20.95 -37.73 -5.23
CA GLN A 15 -21.60 -37.65 -6.55
C GLN A 15 -22.74 -36.63 -6.68
N LEU A 16 -22.37 -35.36 -6.55
CA LEU A 16 -22.31 -34.41 -7.67
C LEU A 16 -21.06 -33.54 -7.42
N LYS A 17 -20.11 -33.46 -8.38
CA LYS A 17 -18.84 -32.75 -8.23
C LYS A 17 -19.10 -31.24 -8.00
N SER A 18 -19.03 -30.78 -6.77
CA SER A 18 -18.57 -29.41 -6.50
C SER A 18 -17.08 -29.41 -6.83
N ASP A 19 -16.63 -28.54 -7.74
CA ASP A 19 -15.21 -28.43 -8.08
C ASP A 19 -14.37 -28.30 -6.80
N SER A 20 -13.50 -29.27 -6.52
CA SER A 20 -12.59 -29.24 -5.37
C SER A 20 -11.81 -27.93 -5.35
N TRP A 21 -11.59 -27.34 -4.16
CA TRP A 21 -10.76 -26.15 -4.02
C TRP A 21 -9.36 -26.39 -4.62
N SER A 22 -8.81 -25.39 -5.31
CA SER A 22 -7.52 -25.49 -5.99
C SER A 22 -6.74 -24.19 -5.86
N VAL A 23 -5.44 -24.22 -6.18
CA VAL A 23 -4.59 -23.03 -6.16
C VAL A 23 -5.07 -21.97 -7.14
N GLU A 24 -5.68 -22.36 -8.27
CA GLU A 24 -6.27 -21.46 -9.25
C GLU A 24 -7.48 -20.72 -8.66
N LYS A 25 -8.32 -21.41 -7.88
CA LYS A 25 -9.45 -20.77 -7.17
C LYS A 25 -8.97 -19.79 -6.11
N SER A 26 -7.91 -20.11 -5.38
CA SER A 26 -7.26 -19.15 -4.48
C SER A 26 -6.73 -17.94 -5.26
N ALA A 27 -6.07 -18.16 -6.40
CA ALA A 27 -5.52 -17.09 -7.22
C ALA A 27 -6.63 -16.16 -7.76
N GLN A 28 -7.78 -16.74 -8.12
CA GLN A 28 -8.98 -15.99 -8.51
C GLN A 28 -9.56 -15.23 -7.31
N THR A 29 -9.71 -15.87 -6.14
CA THR A 29 -10.30 -15.28 -4.91
C THR A 29 -9.55 -14.06 -4.40
N TYR A 30 -8.22 -14.04 -4.54
CA TYR A 30 -7.37 -12.93 -4.11
C TYR A 30 -6.93 -12.01 -5.26
N GLY A 31 -7.27 -12.33 -6.51
CA GLY A 31 -6.94 -11.53 -7.68
C GLY A 31 -5.44 -11.42 -7.99
N ILE A 32 -4.59 -12.27 -7.40
CA ILE A 32 -3.11 -12.17 -7.47
C ILE A 32 -2.56 -12.15 -8.91
N ASN A 33 -3.24 -12.83 -9.84
CA ASN A 33 -2.81 -12.82 -11.24
C ASN A 33 -3.10 -11.48 -11.95
N ASN A 34 -4.00 -10.65 -11.41
CA ASN A 34 -4.39 -9.37 -11.99
C ASN A 34 -3.43 -8.27 -11.51
N TRP A 35 -3.32 -8.07 -10.18
CA TRP A 35 -2.47 -7.02 -9.59
C TRP A 35 -1.00 -7.43 -9.44
N GLY A 36 -0.69 -8.73 -9.40
CA GLY A 36 0.67 -9.24 -9.17
C GLY A 36 1.65 -8.98 -10.31
N SER A 37 1.17 -8.54 -11.48
CA SER A 37 1.96 -8.15 -12.67
C SER A 37 3.03 -9.17 -13.08
N GLY A 38 2.80 -10.46 -12.82
CA GLY A 38 3.74 -11.55 -13.08
C GLY A 38 4.87 -11.69 -12.07
N TYR A 39 5.04 -10.75 -11.13
CA TYR A 39 5.99 -10.85 -10.02
C TYR A 39 5.49 -11.76 -8.91
N PHE A 40 4.18 -11.78 -8.64
CA PHE A 40 3.60 -12.59 -7.57
C PHE A 40 2.60 -13.60 -8.14
N ARG A 41 2.68 -14.86 -7.68
CA ARG A 41 1.78 -15.96 -8.07
C ARG A 41 1.61 -16.95 -6.92
N ILE A 42 0.59 -17.79 -6.98
CA ILE A 42 0.47 -18.95 -6.09
C ILE A 42 1.18 -20.14 -6.75
N ASN A 43 2.13 -20.75 -6.07
CA ASN A 43 2.84 -21.92 -6.56
C ASN A 43 2.05 -23.22 -6.33
N GLN A 44 2.56 -24.33 -6.87
CA GLN A 44 1.92 -25.65 -6.73
C GLN A 44 1.95 -26.20 -5.30
N ASN A 45 2.69 -25.58 -4.37
CA ASN A 45 2.66 -25.91 -2.95
C ASN A 45 1.50 -25.25 -2.21
N GLY A 46 0.84 -24.24 -2.81
CA GLY A 46 -0.20 -23.45 -2.15
C GLY A 46 0.37 -22.26 -1.38
N ASN A 47 1.56 -21.80 -1.73
CA ASN A 47 2.19 -20.63 -1.14
C ASN A 47 2.34 -19.53 -2.19
N VAL A 48 2.42 -18.29 -1.73
CA VAL A 48 2.77 -17.16 -2.59
C VAL A 48 4.24 -17.29 -2.96
N SER A 49 4.53 -17.15 -4.25
CA SER A 49 5.86 -17.12 -4.80
C SER A 49 6.11 -15.79 -5.50
N VAL A 50 7.34 -15.30 -5.34
CA VAL A 50 7.82 -14.06 -5.95
C VAL A 50 8.87 -14.37 -7.01
N THR A 51 8.73 -13.77 -8.18
CA THR A 51 9.63 -13.89 -9.33
C THR A 51 10.05 -12.50 -9.82
N PRO A 52 11.07 -11.87 -9.20
CA PRO A 52 11.39 -10.45 -9.40
C PRO A 52 11.70 -10.03 -10.84
N LYS A 53 12.19 -10.96 -11.67
CA LYS A 53 12.56 -10.72 -13.07
C LYS A 53 11.47 -11.15 -14.08
N GLY A 54 10.24 -11.33 -13.61
CA GLY A 54 9.13 -11.83 -14.43
C GLY A 54 9.21 -13.34 -14.71
N ALA A 55 8.38 -13.83 -15.64
CA ALA A 55 8.11 -15.27 -15.81
C ALA A 55 9.36 -16.16 -16.08
N ASP A 56 10.39 -15.60 -16.69
CA ASP A 56 11.64 -16.32 -17.01
C ASP A 56 12.70 -16.21 -15.90
N GLY A 57 12.38 -15.50 -14.80
CA GLY A 57 13.25 -15.31 -13.65
C GLY A 57 13.26 -16.47 -12.67
N TYR A 58 14.19 -16.41 -11.72
CA TYR A 58 14.17 -17.29 -10.55
C TYR A 58 13.10 -16.83 -9.58
N SER A 59 12.44 -17.80 -8.94
CA SER A 59 11.40 -17.55 -7.95
C SER A 59 11.82 -18.00 -6.57
N ALA A 60 11.22 -17.38 -5.54
CA ALA A 60 11.29 -17.85 -4.16
C ALA A 60 9.88 -18.08 -3.62
N ASP A 61 9.74 -19.06 -2.73
CA ASP A 61 8.52 -19.26 -1.93
C ASP A 61 8.55 -18.26 -0.76
N LEU A 62 7.54 -17.41 -0.66
CA LEU A 62 7.53 -16.31 0.31
C LEU A 62 7.32 -16.81 1.74
N TYR A 63 6.65 -17.95 1.91
CA TYR A 63 6.48 -18.58 3.22
C TYR A 63 7.80 -19.18 3.70
N GLU A 64 8.46 -19.97 2.85
CA GLU A 64 9.79 -20.55 3.18
C GLU A 64 10.81 -19.44 3.46
N LEU A 65 10.84 -18.39 2.63
CA LEU A 65 11.68 -17.21 2.83
C LEU A 65 11.41 -16.54 4.19
N THR A 66 10.14 -16.37 4.57
CA THR A 66 9.78 -15.75 5.86
C THR A 66 10.29 -16.60 7.02
N GLN A 67 10.11 -17.92 6.98
CA GLN A 67 10.61 -18.82 8.02
C GLN A 67 12.13 -18.79 8.12
N GLU A 68 12.84 -18.83 6.99
CA GLU A 68 14.31 -18.76 6.98
C GLU A 68 14.86 -17.43 7.49
N LEU A 69 14.13 -16.32 7.31
CA LEU A 69 14.50 -15.02 7.87
C LEU A 69 14.32 -15.01 9.40
N GLN A 70 13.25 -15.62 9.91
CA GLN A 70 13.05 -15.79 11.36
C GLN A 70 14.11 -16.69 11.98
N ASP A 71 14.51 -17.78 11.33
CA ASP A 71 15.61 -18.64 11.77
C ASP A 71 16.95 -17.89 11.86
N ARG A 72 17.09 -16.77 11.13
CA ARG A 72 18.25 -15.86 11.19
C ARG A 72 18.09 -14.75 12.24
N GLY A 73 17.01 -14.76 13.01
CA GLY A 73 16.70 -13.77 14.03
C GLY A 73 16.06 -12.48 13.51
N ILE A 74 15.55 -12.47 12.27
CA ILE A 74 14.84 -11.31 11.70
C ILE A 74 13.34 -11.47 11.99
N ARG A 75 12.74 -10.46 12.61
CA ARG A 75 11.44 -10.60 13.27
C ARG A 75 10.30 -10.16 12.37
N VAL A 76 9.13 -10.77 12.55
CA VAL A 76 7.87 -10.23 12.01
C VAL A 76 7.25 -9.23 13.03
N PRO A 77 6.53 -8.19 12.59
CA PRO A 77 6.28 -7.77 11.21
C PRO A 77 7.58 -7.37 10.50
N ILE A 78 7.66 -7.71 9.20
CA ILE A 78 8.84 -7.47 8.36
C ILE A 78 8.43 -6.92 6.98
N MET A 79 9.18 -5.96 6.48
CA MET A 79 9.11 -5.50 5.10
C MET A 79 10.14 -6.22 4.23
N ILE A 80 9.70 -7.05 3.29
CA ILE A 80 10.58 -7.72 2.33
C ILE A 80 10.58 -6.94 1.02
N ARG A 81 11.76 -6.42 0.63
CA ARG A 81 11.98 -5.63 -0.59
C ARG A 81 12.73 -6.47 -1.65
N PHE A 82 12.33 -6.34 -2.91
CA PHE A 82 12.89 -7.04 -4.06
C PHE A 82 13.45 -6.03 -5.08
N PRO A 83 14.73 -5.62 -4.94
CA PRO A 83 15.36 -4.61 -5.80
C PRO A 83 15.30 -4.94 -7.30
N ASP A 84 15.33 -6.22 -7.66
CA ASP A 84 15.22 -6.66 -9.05
C ASP A 84 13.88 -6.26 -9.69
N ILE A 85 12.78 -6.14 -8.91
CA ILE A 85 11.50 -5.61 -9.42
C ILE A 85 11.67 -4.15 -9.84
N ILE A 86 12.36 -3.32 -9.04
CA ILE A 86 12.65 -1.92 -9.38
C ILE A 86 13.41 -1.85 -10.70
N ARG A 87 14.43 -2.70 -10.89
CA ARG A 87 15.18 -2.79 -12.14
C ARG A 87 14.23 -3.04 -13.32
N GLU A 88 13.39 -4.06 -13.24
CA GLU A 88 12.45 -4.40 -14.31
C GLU A 88 11.47 -3.25 -14.60
N ARG A 89 10.91 -2.60 -13.57
CA ARG A 89 9.98 -1.48 -13.75
C ARG A 89 10.64 -0.27 -14.42
N VAL A 90 11.90 0.04 -14.07
CA VAL A 90 12.68 1.12 -14.69
C VAL A 90 12.92 0.83 -16.17
N HIS A 91 13.36 -0.39 -16.53
CA HIS A 91 13.59 -0.74 -17.94
C HIS A 91 12.30 -0.88 -18.74
N LEU A 92 11.24 -1.42 -18.14
CA LEU A 92 9.92 -1.53 -18.77
C LEU A 92 9.44 -0.15 -19.23
N LEU A 93 9.35 0.82 -18.30
CA LEU A 93 8.88 2.16 -18.63
C LEU A 93 9.78 2.82 -19.69
N HIS A 94 11.10 2.68 -19.56
CA HIS A 94 12.02 3.19 -20.58
C HIS A 94 11.77 2.58 -21.96
N SER A 95 11.63 1.25 -22.04
CA SER A 95 11.38 0.53 -23.29
C SER A 95 10.05 0.91 -23.93
N CYS A 96 8.99 1.14 -23.14
CA CYS A 96 7.70 1.60 -23.64
C CYS A 96 7.82 2.95 -24.36
N PHE A 97 8.55 3.89 -23.76
CA PHE A 97 8.83 5.18 -24.39
C PHE A 97 9.78 5.07 -25.59
N GLN A 98 10.79 4.21 -25.56
CA GLN A 98 11.65 3.99 -26.74
C GLN A 98 10.85 3.45 -27.92
N LYS A 99 9.96 2.48 -27.67
CA LYS A 99 9.06 1.94 -28.69
C LYS A 99 8.14 3.02 -29.24
N ALA A 100 7.47 3.77 -28.38
CA ALA A 100 6.59 4.86 -28.80
C ALA A 100 7.33 5.93 -29.63
N ILE A 101 8.55 6.30 -29.22
CA ILE A 101 9.42 7.23 -29.95
C ILE A 101 9.75 6.70 -31.36
N ALA A 102 10.11 5.42 -31.47
CA ALA A 102 10.41 4.79 -32.75
C ALA A 102 9.18 4.72 -33.66
N ASP A 103 8.04 4.26 -33.13
CA ASP A 103 6.79 4.07 -33.89
C ASP A 103 6.25 5.40 -34.44
N HIS A 104 6.49 6.52 -33.73
CA HIS A 104 6.03 7.86 -34.13
C HIS A 104 7.10 8.73 -34.80
N ASN A 105 8.31 8.20 -35.07
CA ASN A 105 9.46 8.96 -35.58
C ASN A 105 9.76 10.23 -34.76
N TYR A 106 9.62 10.14 -33.44
CA TYR A 106 9.80 11.28 -32.55
C TYR A 106 11.28 11.63 -32.42
N SER A 107 11.66 12.89 -32.64
CA SER A 107 13.08 13.30 -32.63
C SER A 107 13.65 13.64 -31.24
N GLY A 108 12.77 13.88 -30.26
CA GLY A 108 13.15 14.10 -28.86
C GLY A 108 13.50 12.81 -28.12
N LYS A 109 14.11 12.93 -26.93
CA LYS A 109 14.50 11.78 -26.10
C LYS A 109 13.58 11.61 -24.90
N TYR A 110 13.43 10.38 -24.42
CA TYR A 110 12.81 10.12 -23.12
C TYR A 110 13.82 10.20 -21.97
N CYS A 111 13.40 10.84 -20.89
CA CYS A 111 14.13 11.06 -19.64
C CYS A 111 13.23 10.70 -18.45
N GLY A 112 13.27 9.44 -18.01
CA GLY A 112 12.60 9.05 -16.77
C GLY A 112 13.25 9.74 -15.56
N VAL A 113 12.46 10.24 -14.63
CA VAL A 113 12.92 10.87 -13.39
C VAL A 113 12.19 10.23 -12.22
N TYR A 114 12.92 9.87 -11.16
CA TYR A 114 12.30 9.35 -9.95
C TYR A 114 12.12 10.46 -8.90
N PRO A 115 10.88 10.84 -8.55
CA PRO A 115 10.62 11.78 -7.47
C PRO A 115 10.81 11.10 -6.12
N ILE A 116 11.85 11.49 -5.38
CA ILE A 116 12.22 10.78 -4.14
C ILE A 116 11.17 10.91 -3.05
N LYS A 117 10.23 11.87 -3.16
CA LYS A 117 9.08 12.02 -2.27
C LYS A 117 8.23 10.74 -2.12
N VAL A 118 8.27 9.86 -3.12
CA VAL A 118 7.51 8.60 -3.13
C VAL A 118 8.14 7.60 -2.17
N ASN A 119 9.47 7.54 -2.11
CA ASN A 119 10.21 6.73 -1.15
C ASN A 119 11.67 7.21 -1.08
N GLN A 120 12.05 7.84 0.04
CA GLN A 120 13.36 8.44 0.26
C GLN A 120 14.37 7.45 0.87
N GLN A 121 13.97 6.20 1.11
CA GLN A 121 14.83 5.22 1.78
C GLN A 121 16.15 5.07 1.02
N ARG A 122 17.26 5.24 1.74
CA ARG A 122 18.61 5.35 1.15
C ARG A 122 18.92 4.21 0.19
N HIS A 123 18.64 2.97 0.63
CA HIS A 123 18.95 1.76 -0.14
C HIS A 123 18.13 1.70 -1.44
N LEU A 124 16.85 2.06 -1.39
CA LEU A 124 15.98 2.13 -2.56
C LEU A 124 16.45 3.17 -3.58
N VAL A 125 16.78 4.38 -3.13
CA VAL A 125 17.23 5.45 -4.05
C VAL A 125 18.59 5.08 -4.68
N GLN A 126 19.48 4.43 -3.92
CA GLN A 126 20.73 3.90 -4.45
C GLN A 126 20.52 2.83 -5.53
N GLU A 127 19.55 1.93 -5.33
CA GLU A 127 19.17 0.91 -6.31
C GLU A 127 18.59 1.54 -7.59
N LEU A 128 17.69 2.53 -7.46
CA LEU A 128 17.15 3.27 -8.60
C LEU A 128 18.24 3.96 -9.42
N VAL A 129 19.18 4.65 -8.75
CA VAL A 129 20.32 5.29 -9.44
C VAL A 129 21.22 4.25 -10.11
N LYS A 130 21.47 3.11 -9.45
CA LYS A 130 22.27 2.00 -9.98
C LYS A 130 21.63 1.39 -11.23
N PHE A 131 20.35 1.02 -11.15
CA PHE A 131 19.60 0.38 -12.24
C PHE A 131 19.21 1.36 -13.35
N GLY A 132 19.10 2.64 -13.03
CA GLY A 132 18.79 3.70 -13.99
C GLY A 132 19.98 4.21 -14.79
N LYS A 133 21.20 3.72 -14.53
CA LYS A 133 22.43 4.29 -15.08
C LYS A 133 22.53 4.23 -16.60
N ASP A 134 22.14 3.10 -17.19
CA ASP A 134 22.18 2.83 -18.63
C ASP A 134 21.00 3.47 -19.38
N VAL A 135 19.86 3.64 -18.70
CA VAL A 135 18.67 4.31 -19.24
C VAL A 135 18.60 5.81 -18.94
N ARG A 136 19.63 6.37 -18.29
CA ARG A 136 19.77 7.79 -17.90
C ARG A 136 18.65 8.30 -16.98
N LEU A 137 18.22 7.47 -16.03
CA LEU A 137 17.23 7.86 -15.03
C LEU A 137 17.74 9.06 -14.22
N GLY A 138 16.90 10.08 -14.10
CA GLY A 138 17.09 11.27 -13.26
C GLY A 138 16.45 11.13 -11.88
N LEU A 139 16.64 12.15 -11.03
CA LEU A 139 15.96 12.27 -9.73
C LEU A 139 15.21 13.60 -9.63
N GLU A 140 14.09 13.61 -8.93
CA GLU A 140 13.36 14.83 -8.59
C GLU A 140 13.37 15.03 -7.07
N CYS A 141 13.41 16.30 -6.67
CA CYS A 141 13.28 16.73 -5.29
C CYS A 141 12.25 17.85 -5.17
N GLY A 142 11.36 17.72 -4.19
CA GLY A 142 10.30 18.69 -3.89
C GLY A 142 10.60 19.58 -2.67
N SER A 143 11.75 19.40 -2.01
CA SER A 143 12.11 20.16 -0.82
C SER A 143 13.62 20.31 -0.62
N LYS A 144 14.04 21.20 0.30
CA LYS A 144 15.45 21.43 0.62
C LYS A 144 16.15 20.15 1.16
N PRO A 145 15.59 19.39 2.12
CA PRO A 145 16.21 18.12 2.55
C PRO A 145 16.34 17.11 1.40
N GLU A 146 15.31 17.01 0.56
CA GLU A 146 15.33 16.12 -0.60
C GLU A 146 16.41 16.52 -1.62
N LEU A 147 16.62 17.82 -1.86
CA LEU A 147 17.71 18.29 -2.71
C LEU A 147 19.07 17.80 -2.19
N LEU A 148 19.31 17.84 -0.87
CA LEU A 148 20.57 17.36 -0.30
C LEU A 148 20.76 15.85 -0.51
N VAL A 149 19.69 15.06 -0.36
CA VAL A 149 19.70 13.62 -0.66
C VAL A 149 20.02 13.40 -2.14
N VAL A 150 19.29 14.05 -3.05
CA VAL A 150 19.49 13.93 -4.50
C VAL A 150 20.90 14.29 -4.91
N LEU A 151 21.45 15.41 -4.42
CA LEU A 151 22.81 15.83 -4.76
C LEU A 151 23.89 14.85 -4.27
N SER A 152 23.64 14.17 -3.14
CA SER A 152 24.55 13.18 -2.58
C SER A 152 24.55 11.85 -3.34
N LEU A 153 23.38 11.41 -3.83
CA LEU A 153 23.20 10.09 -4.45
C LEU A 153 23.29 10.11 -5.97
N MET A 154 22.84 11.18 -6.61
CA MET A 154 22.73 11.24 -8.06
C MET A 154 24.11 11.24 -8.71
N ASN A 155 24.45 10.17 -9.42
CA ASN A 155 25.70 10.05 -10.19
C ASN A 155 25.50 9.48 -11.59
N THR A 156 24.24 9.32 -12.03
CA THR A 156 23.90 8.88 -13.38
C THR A 156 24.41 9.88 -14.42
N PRO A 157 25.29 9.48 -15.34
CA PRO A 157 25.78 10.36 -16.39
C PRO A 157 24.63 10.90 -17.25
N ASN A 158 24.54 12.23 -17.36
CA ASN A 158 23.47 12.94 -18.10
C ASN A 158 22.04 12.70 -17.56
N GLY A 159 21.89 12.14 -16.35
CA GLY A 159 20.58 12.10 -15.70
C GLY A 159 20.21 13.48 -15.18
N VAL A 160 18.98 13.89 -15.44
CA VAL A 160 18.47 15.23 -15.08
C VAL A 160 18.02 15.24 -13.61
N ILE A 161 18.28 16.34 -12.92
CA ILE A 161 17.72 16.64 -11.61
C ILE A 161 16.63 17.70 -11.77
N ILE A 162 15.41 17.38 -11.35
CA ILE A 162 14.29 18.32 -11.34
C ILE A 162 14.10 18.84 -9.91
N CYS A 163 14.02 20.17 -9.78
CA CYS A 163 13.81 20.84 -8.50
C CYS A 163 12.42 21.49 -8.48
N ASN A 164 11.48 20.89 -7.74
CA ASN A 164 10.13 21.39 -7.51
C ASN A 164 9.95 21.89 -6.07
N GLY A 165 8.74 22.35 -5.75
CA GLY A 165 8.30 22.68 -4.40
C GLY A 165 8.60 24.13 -3.99
N PHE A 166 8.54 24.42 -2.70
CA PHE A 166 8.78 25.78 -2.21
C PHE A 166 10.29 26.05 -2.08
N LYS A 167 10.79 27.11 -2.74
CA LYS A 167 12.23 27.38 -2.84
C LYS A 167 12.59 28.72 -2.23
N ASP A 168 13.44 28.69 -1.21
CA ASP A 168 14.08 29.88 -0.65
C ASP A 168 15.42 30.17 -1.35
N THR A 169 16.13 31.21 -0.90
CA THR A 169 17.42 31.59 -1.49
C THR A 169 18.47 30.50 -1.29
N GLU A 170 18.49 29.81 -0.15
CA GLU A 170 19.46 28.77 0.14
C GLU A 170 19.28 27.55 -0.76
N TYR A 171 18.02 27.12 -0.99
CA TYR A 171 17.69 26.09 -1.96
C TYR A 171 18.24 26.48 -3.34
N ILE A 172 17.88 27.66 -3.83
CA ILE A 172 18.23 28.14 -5.18
C ILE A 172 19.75 28.26 -5.33
N GLU A 173 20.45 28.85 -4.36
CA GLU A 173 21.90 28.97 -4.34
C GLU A 173 22.57 27.59 -4.38
N THR A 174 22.09 26.64 -3.58
CA THR A 174 22.60 25.26 -3.56
C THR A 174 22.43 24.58 -4.92
N ALA A 175 21.25 24.69 -5.54
CA ALA A 175 20.98 24.12 -6.86
C ALA A 175 21.87 24.74 -7.96
N LEU A 176 22.07 26.06 -7.94
CA LEU A 176 22.93 26.77 -8.90
C LEU A 176 24.42 26.43 -8.71
N LEU A 177 24.89 26.31 -7.47
CA LEU A 177 26.26 25.85 -7.19
C LEU A 177 26.46 24.40 -7.63
N ALA A 178 25.45 23.56 -7.45
CA ALA A 178 25.48 22.19 -7.94
C ALA A 178 25.55 22.12 -9.48
N GLN A 179 24.91 23.04 -10.20
CA GLN A 179 25.12 23.16 -11.65
C GLN A 179 26.58 23.48 -12.01
N LYS A 180 27.28 24.32 -11.22
CA LYS A 180 28.69 24.65 -11.48
C LYS A 180 29.63 23.45 -11.36
N ILE A 181 29.32 22.48 -10.50
CA ILE A 181 30.10 21.25 -10.37
C ILE A 181 29.66 20.17 -11.38
N GLY A 182 28.87 20.54 -12.39
CA GLY A 182 28.52 19.69 -13.53
C GLY A 182 27.24 18.88 -13.37
N ARG A 183 26.39 19.19 -12.38
CA ARG A 183 25.07 18.53 -12.26
C ARG A 183 24.07 19.12 -13.24
N GLU A 184 23.33 18.26 -13.95
CA GLU A 184 22.27 18.66 -14.88
C GLU A 184 20.98 18.96 -14.09
N ILE A 185 20.88 20.15 -13.51
CA ILE A 185 19.72 20.54 -12.67
C ILE A 185 18.83 21.50 -13.44
N ILE A 186 17.51 21.37 -13.33
CA ILE A 186 16.53 22.34 -13.81
C ILE A 186 15.70 22.82 -12.62
N ILE A 187 15.72 24.12 -12.36
CA ILE A 187 14.95 24.75 -11.28
C ILE A 187 13.57 25.12 -11.82
N VAL A 188 12.54 24.39 -11.40
CA VAL A 188 11.16 24.65 -11.79
C VAL A 188 10.59 25.79 -10.94
N VAL A 189 10.01 26.79 -11.59
CA VAL A 189 9.35 27.92 -10.95
C VAL A 189 7.92 27.50 -10.65
N ASP A 190 7.63 27.31 -9.36
CA ASP A 190 6.30 26.98 -8.86
C ASP A 190 5.53 28.25 -8.46
N ARG A 191 6.25 29.34 -8.16
CA ARG A 191 5.70 30.65 -7.82
C ARG A 191 6.46 31.78 -8.52
N LYS A 192 5.73 32.79 -9.01
CA LYS A 192 6.32 33.91 -9.76
C LYS A 192 7.47 34.62 -9.04
N ASP A 193 7.40 34.73 -7.71
CA ASP A 193 8.41 35.43 -6.90
C ASP A 193 9.77 34.73 -6.93
N GLU A 194 9.79 33.40 -7.12
CA GLU A 194 11.02 32.60 -7.18
C GLU A 194 11.90 33.01 -8.37
N LEU A 195 11.30 33.47 -9.47
CA LEU A 195 12.02 33.90 -10.67
C LEU A 195 12.97 35.08 -10.37
N LYS A 196 12.57 35.99 -9.48
CA LYS A 196 13.43 37.08 -9.03
C LYS A 196 14.62 36.55 -8.22
N ILE A 197 14.37 35.61 -7.29
CA ILE A 197 15.41 35.00 -6.46
C ILE A 197 16.42 34.24 -7.32
N ILE A 198 15.94 33.45 -8.30
CA ILE A 198 16.78 32.71 -9.25
C ILE A 198 17.67 33.67 -10.04
N THR A 199 17.11 34.71 -10.65
CA THR A 199 17.88 35.62 -11.50
C THR A 199 18.88 36.47 -10.71
N GLU A 200 18.54 36.94 -9.51
CA GLU A 200 19.45 37.69 -8.64
C GLU A 200 20.60 36.80 -8.15
N THR A 201 20.31 35.58 -7.70
CA THR A 201 21.32 34.62 -7.22
C THR A 201 22.23 34.16 -8.36
N ALA A 202 21.66 33.88 -9.53
CA ALA A 202 22.42 33.50 -10.71
C ALA A 202 23.42 34.60 -11.15
N LYS A 203 23.03 35.88 -11.07
CA LYS A 203 23.94 37.00 -11.33
C LYS A 203 25.05 37.11 -10.29
N LYS A 204 24.72 36.98 -8.99
CA LYS A 204 25.72 36.99 -7.91
C LYS A 204 26.76 35.88 -8.10
N LEU A 205 26.30 34.70 -8.50
CA LEU A 205 27.16 33.55 -8.75
C LEU A 205 27.79 33.54 -10.15
N ASN A 206 27.47 34.49 -11.03
CA ASN A 206 27.91 34.50 -12.43
C ASN A 206 27.66 33.15 -13.14
N ILE A 207 26.40 32.67 -13.09
CA ILE A 207 25.94 31.45 -13.74
C ILE A 207 24.71 31.75 -14.61
N ARG A 208 24.58 31.03 -15.74
CA ARG A 208 23.34 30.98 -16.52
C ARG A 208 22.47 29.83 -15.97
N PRO A 209 21.35 30.12 -15.31
CA PRO A 209 20.52 29.08 -14.70
C PRO A 209 19.82 28.26 -15.78
N LYS A 210 19.36 27.05 -15.41
CA LYS A 210 18.38 26.30 -16.22
C LYS A 210 17.05 26.37 -15.50
N ILE A 211 16.07 26.97 -16.15
CA ILE A 211 14.78 27.32 -15.56
C ILE A 211 13.69 26.49 -16.23
N GLY A 212 12.78 25.95 -15.43
CA GLY A 212 11.51 25.41 -15.88
C GLY A 212 10.35 26.24 -15.36
N PHE A 213 9.22 26.27 -16.06
CA PHE A 213 7.96 26.81 -15.52
C PHE A 213 6.98 25.68 -15.28
N ARG A 214 6.32 25.67 -14.12
CA ARG A 214 5.17 24.80 -13.88
C ARG A 214 3.89 25.51 -14.31
N ALA A 215 3.15 24.96 -15.25
CA ALA A 215 1.86 25.51 -15.65
C ALA A 215 0.71 24.98 -14.78
N LYS A 216 -0.22 25.87 -14.42
CA LYS A 216 -1.55 25.51 -13.92
C LYS A 216 -2.47 25.21 -15.09
N LEU A 217 -2.89 23.95 -15.19
CA LEU A 217 -3.88 23.51 -16.17
C LEU A 217 -5.30 23.75 -15.64
N ASN A 218 -6.23 24.05 -16.55
CA ASN A 218 -7.65 24.15 -16.23
C ASN A 218 -8.32 22.77 -16.23
N THR A 219 -7.78 21.83 -17.01
CA THR A 219 -8.21 20.43 -17.00
C THR A 219 -7.93 19.83 -15.62
N GLN A 220 -8.96 19.26 -14.99
CA GLN A 220 -8.84 18.58 -13.69
C GLN A 220 -8.33 17.14 -13.87
N GLY A 221 -7.60 16.64 -12.86
CA GLY A 221 -7.24 15.22 -12.78
C GLY A 221 -8.45 14.34 -12.44
N ALA A 222 -8.21 13.05 -12.22
CA ALA A 222 -9.20 12.09 -11.70
C ALA A 222 -8.59 11.27 -10.54
N GLY A 223 -9.43 10.62 -9.74
CA GLY A 223 -9.03 9.76 -8.61
C GLY A 223 -8.97 10.48 -7.25
N LYS A 224 -8.36 9.83 -6.25
CA LYS A 224 -8.34 10.29 -4.84
C LYS A 224 -7.48 11.54 -4.59
N TRP A 225 -6.56 11.86 -5.50
CA TRP A 225 -5.57 12.94 -5.32
C TRP A 225 -5.83 14.18 -6.21
N VAL A 226 -7.07 14.37 -6.69
CA VAL A 226 -7.44 15.45 -7.63
C VAL A 226 -7.14 16.85 -7.08
N ASP A 227 -7.29 17.07 -5.78
CA ASP A 227 -7.05 18.37 -5.13
C ASP A 227 -5.58 18.84 -5.22
N SER A 228 -4.65 17.94 -5.57
CA SER A 228 -3.26 18.30 -5.83
C SER A 228 -3.04 18.96 -7.21
N ALA A 229 -4.05 18.97 -8.08
CA ALA A 229 -3.99 19.43 -9.47
C ALA A 229 -5.03 20.51 -9.82
N GLY A 230 -4.99 21.00 -11.06
CA GLY A 230 -5.93 21.99 -11.61
C GLY A 230 -5.71 23.44 -11.13
N ALA A 231 -6.64 24.32 -11.47
CA ALA A 231 -6.56 25.77 -11.21
C ALA A 231 -6.45 26.15 -9.72
N ARG A 232 -6.91 25.27 -8.81
CA ARG A 232 -6.83 25.45 -7.35
C ARG A 232 -5.56 24.87 -6.72
N SER A 233 -4.66 24.28 -7.50
CA SER A 233 -3.41 23.72 -6.98
C SER A 233 -2.57 24.78 -6.26
N LYS A 234 -1.92 24.37 -5.16
CA LYS A 234 -1.03 25.21 -4.35
C LYS A 234 0.21 25.69 -5.14
N PHE A 235 0.57 25.00 -6.21
CA PHE A 235 1.76 25.25 -7.00
C PHE A 235 1.44 25.50 -8.48
N GLY A 236 2.36 26.17 -9.17
CA GLY A 236 2.30 26.45 -10.59
C GLY A 236 1.83 27.87 -10.91
N LEU A 237 2.18 28.29 -12.11
CA LEU A 237 1.94 29.60 -12.68
C LEU A 237 0.67 29.59 -13.52
N THR A 238 -0.17 30.60 -13.32
CA THR A 238 -1.27 30.91 -14.23
C THR A 238 -0.73 31.38 -15.59
N ALA A 239 -1.58 31.39 -16.62
CA ALA A 239 -1.19 31.92 -17.94
C ALA A 239 -0.69 33.37 -17.87
N ILE A 240 -1.27 34.20 -16.99
CA ILE A 240 -0.83 35.58 -16.75
C ILE A 240 0.60 35.58 -16.21
N GLU A 241 0.87 34.80 -15.17
CA GLU A 241 2.20 34.73 -14.53
C GLU A 241 3.27 34.14 -15.45
N ILE A 242 2.91 33.19 -16.33
CA ILE A 242 3.82 32.66 -17.36
C ILE A 242 4.24 33.77 -18.33
N VAL A 243 3.28 34.54 -18.86
CA VAL A 243 3.58 35.65 -19.78
C VAL A 243 4.40 36.72 -19.08
N GLU A 244 4.04 37.10 -17.85
CA GLU A 244 4.82 38.04 -17.03
C GLU A 244 6.26 37.53 -16.78
N GLY A 245 6.41 36.24 -16.50
CA GLY A 245 7.70 35.58 -16.30
C GLY A 245 8.58 35.58 -17.55
N ILE A 246 7.99 35.35 -18.73
CA ILE A 246 8.68 35.45 -20.02
C ILE A 246 9.18 36.88 -20.26
N GLU A 247 8.32 37.88 -20.06
CA GLU A 247 8.70 39.29 -20.20
C GLU A 247 9.80 39.68 -19.21
N PHE A 248 9.73 39.19 -17.98
CA PHE A 248 10.76 39.39 -16.97
C PHE A 248 12.10 38.79 -17.42
N LEU A 249 12.13 37.51 -17.83
CA LEU A 249 13.34 36.86 -18.33
C LEU A 249 13.92 37.57 -19.56
N ARG A 250 13.08 38.05 -20.46
CA ARG A 250 13.52 38.85 -21.63
C ARG A 250 14.23 40.13 -21.19
N LYS A 251 13.67 40.88 -20.22
CA LYS A 251 14.30 42.09 -19.66
C LYS A 251 15.62 41.79 -18.95
N GLN A 252 15.75 40.60 -18.35
CA GLN A 252 17.00 40.16 -17.73
C GLN A 252 18.02 39.59 -18.72
N ASN A 253 17.71 39.53 -20.02
CA ASN A 253 18.49 38.83 -21.05
C ASN A 253 18.76 37.36 -20.68
N MET A 254 17.73 36.66 -20.18
CA MET A 254 17.78 35.27 -19.71
C MET A 254 16.63 34.42 -20.28
N LEU A 255 15.96 34.85 -21.34
CA LEU A 255 14.83 34.09 -21.92
C LEU A 255 15.27 32.72 -22.46
N GLU A 256 16.50 32.61 -22.94
CA GLU A 256 17.12 31.36 -23.37
C GLU A 256 17.39 30.37 -22.24
N CYS A 257 17.36 30.83 -20.98
CA CYS A 257 17.53 29.98 -19.79
C CYS A 257 16.24 29.22 -19.45
N LEU A 258 15.09 29.60 -20.02
CA LEU A 258 13.84 28.86 -19.90
C LEU A 258 13.86 27.66 -20.85
N GLU A 259 14.11 26.47 -20.30
CA GLU A 259 14.34 25.23 -21.05
C GLU A 259 13.26 24.16 -20.83
N LEU A 260 12.40 24.29 -19.82
CA LEU A 260 11.43 23.25 -19.45
C LEU A 260 10.03 23.81 -19.18
N LEU A 261 9.00 23.11 -19.67
CA LEU A 261 7.63 23.27 -19.19
C LEU A 261 7.25 22.02 -18.38
N HIS A 262 6.84 22.21 -17.13
CA HIS A 262 6.35 21.16 -16.24
C HIS A 262 4.84 21.32 -16.01
N TYR A 263 4.14 20.21 -15.84
CA TYR A 263 2.81 20.19 -15.23
C TYR A 263 2.64 18.91 -14.43
N HIS A 264 1.69 18.90 -13.50
CA HIS A 264 1.40 17.72 -12.70
C HIS A 264 -0.10 17.57 -12.48
N ILE A 265 -0.63 16.40 -12.84
CA ILE A 265 -2.06 16.06 -12.78
C ILE A 265 -2.47 15.39 -11.44
N GLY A 266 -1.50 15.06 -10.59
CA GLY A 266 -1.71 14.30 -9.35
C GLY A 266 -1.11 12.90 -9.41
N SER A 267 -1.14 12.20 -8.27
CA SER A 267 -0.71 10.79 -8.18
C SER A 267 -1.87 9.85 -8.52
N GLN A 268 -1.56 8.66 -9.03
CA GLN A 268 -2.54 7.59 -9.34
C GLN A 268 -3.73 8.10 -10.17
N VAL A 269 -3.50 8.44 -11.45
CA VAL A 269 -4.58 8.84 -12.35
C VAL A 269 -5.21 7.59 -12.95
N PRO A 270 -6.49 7.26 -12.66
CA PRO A 270 -7.08 6.00 -13.10
C PRO A 270 -7.44 5.99 -14.59
N SER A 271 -7.71 7.16 -15.17
CA SER A 271 -8.21 7.28 -16.55
C SER A 271 -7.18 7.86 -17.51
N ILE A 272 -6.90 7.13 -18.59
CA ILE A 272 -6.05 7.61 -19.68
C ILE A 272 -6.63 8.87 -20.35
N GLN A 273 -7.95 9.03 -20.35
CA GLN A 273 -8.59 10.19 -20.94
C GLN A 273 -8.24 11.48 -20.17
N SER A 274 -8.08 11.41 -18.84
CA SER A 274 -7.65 12.55 -18.02
C SER A 274 -6.21 12.97 -18.34
N ILE A 275 -5.32 11.99 -18.54
CA ILE A 275 -3.93 12.21 -18.98
C ILE A 275 -3.91 12.87 -20.36
N LYS A 276 -4.64 12.31 -21.34
CA LYS A 276 -4.76 12.86 -22.71
C LYS A 276 -5.23 14.31 -22.71
N SER A 277 -6.25 14.60 -21.92
CA SER A 277 -6.89 15.92 -21.90
C SER A 277 -5.93 16.96 -21.32
N SER A 278 -5.26 16.63 -20.22
CA SER A 278 -4.26 17.50 -19.59
C SER A 278 -3.02 17.70 -20.46
N LEU A 279 -2.55 16.63 -21.11
CA LEU A 279 -1.41 16.71 -22.03
C LEU A 279 -1.70 17.60 -23.24
N LYS A 280 -2.90 17.55 -23.82
CA LYS A 280 -3.27 18.42 -24.94
C LYS A 280 -3.21 19.90 -24.54
N GLU A 281 -3.69 20.23 -23.34
CA GLU A 281 -3.59 21.59 -22.81
C GLU A 281 -2.13 21.99 -22.59
N ALA A 282 -1.34 21.15 -21.93
CA ALA A 282 0.08 21.40 -21.68
C ALA A 282 0.91 21.54 -22.97
N ALA A 283 0.62 20.71 -23.99
CA ALA A 283 1.25 20.79 -25.30
C ALA A 283 0.95 22.14 -25.98
N ARG A 284 -0.26 22.69 -25.81
CA ARG A 284 -0.58 24.04 -26.30
C ARG A 284 0.20 25.10 -25.53
N PHE A 285 0.27 25.04 -24.20
CA PHE A 285 1.16 25.92 -23.42
C PHE A 285 2.61 25.85 -23.92
N TYR A 286 3.14 24.66 -24.16
CA TYR A 286 4.48 24.46 -24.69
C TYR A 286 4.68 25.19 -26.02
N THR A 287 3.77 24.98 -26.99
CA THR A 287 3.88 25.61 -28.32
C THR A 287 3.78 27.13 -28.27
N GLU A 288 2.95 27.70 -27.38
CA GLU A 288 2.80 29.14 -27.24
C GLU A 288 3.98 29.78 -26.49
N ILE A 289 4.54 29.12 -25.47
CA ILE A 289 5.77 29.60 -24.81
C ILE A 289 6.96 29.59 -25.80
N TYR A 290 7.04 28.55 -26.64
CA TYR A 290 8.04 28.48 -27.70
C TYR A 290 7.87 29.60 -28.73
N SER A 291 6.63 29.92 -29.14
CA SER A 291 6.35 31.02 -30.09
C SER A 291 6.73 32.40 -29.54
N LEU A 292 6.70 32.57 -28.21
CA LEU A 292 7.17 33.78 -27.51
C LEU A 292 8.71 33.90 -27.42
N GLY A 293 9.45 32.93 -27.99
CA GLY A 293 10.90 32.97 -28.16
C GLY A 293 11.72 32.24 -27.10
N ALA A 294 11.07 31.52 -26.18
CA ALA A 294 11.77 30.64 -25.24
C ALA A 294 12.39 29.45 -25.97
N LYS A 295 13.56 28.98 -25.50
CA LYS A 295 14.25 27.82 -26.09
C LYS A 295 13.93 26.55 -25.31
N LEU A 296 12.64 26.22 -25.21
CA LEU A 296 12.20 25.02 -24.53
C LEU A 296 12.83 23.77 -25.18
N LYS A 297 13.36 22.90 -24.34
CA LYS A 297 14.00 21.62 -24.68
C LYS A 297 13.29 20.44 -24.03
N TYR A 298 12.58 20.66 -22.94
CA TYR A 298 11.92 19.63 -22.16
C TYR A 298 10.44 19.95 -21.99
N ILE A 299 9.62 18.92 -22.07
CA ILE A 299 8.30 18.91 -21.47
C ILE A 299 8.26 17.81 -20.42
N ASP A 300 7.90 18.19 -19.21
CA ASP A 300 7.78 17.31 -18.07
C ASP A 300 6.30 17.12 -17.75
N VAL A 301 5.84 15.88 -17.94
CA VAL A 301 4.45 15.49 -17.72
C VAL A 301 4.16 15.17 -16.25
N GLY A 302 5.18 15.27 -15.38
CA GLY A 302 5.10 14.94 -13.97
C GLY A 302 4.82 13.46 -13.73
N GLY A 303 4.33 13.16 -12.52
CA GLY A 303 3.81 11.83 -12.19
C GLY A 303 2.37 11.61 -12.68
N GLY A 304 1.72 10.57 -12.16
CA GLY A 304 0.32 10.27 -12.41
C GLY A 304 0.07 8.93 -13.11
N LEU A 305 1.11 8.31 -13.67
CA LEU A 305 1.07 6.91 -14.10
C LEU A 305 0.58 6.04 -12.92
N GLY A 306 -0.58 5.42 -13.10
CA GLY A 306 -1.24 4.60 -12.09
C GLY A 306 -0.52 3.29 -11.82
N VAL A 307 -0.98 2.62 -10.77
CA VAL A 307 -0.70 1.22 -10.46
C VAL A 307 -2.03 0.52 -10.26
N ASP A 308 -2.18 -0.67 -10.81
CA ASP A 308 -3.40 -1.46 -10.63
C ASP A 308 -3.37 -2.23 -9.29
N TYR A 309 -3.87 -1.61 -8.22
CA TYR A 309 -3.82 -2.23 -6.88
C TYR A 309 -4.87 -3.32 -6.69
N ASP A 310 -6.03 -3.20 -7.33
CA ASP A 310 -7.14 -4.16 -7.16
C ASP A 310 -7.30 -5.13 -8.32
N GLY A 311 -6.62 -4.90 -9.44
CA GLY A 311 -6.69 -5.76 -10.62
C GLY A 311 -7.95 -5.55 -11.46
N SER A 312 -8.74 -4.52 -11.18
CA SER A 312 -10.04 -4.28 -11.83
C SER A 312 -9.91 -3.59 -13.19
N GLY A 313 -8.90 -2.74 -13.34
CA GLY A 313 -8.71 -1.89 -14.52
C GLY A 313 -9.64 -0.68 -14.60
N TRP A 314 -10.42 -0.35 -13.55
CA TRP A 314 -11.40 0.76 -13.64
C TRP A 314 -11.63 1.56 -12.36
N SER A 315 -11.30 1.04 -11.18
CA SER A 315 -11.55 1.75 -9.91
C SER A 315 -10.56 2.91 -9.67
N ASP A 316 -10.82 3.72 -8.63
CA ASP A 316 -9.90 4.77 -8.16
C ASP A 316 -8.57 4.24 -7.59
N SER A 317 -8.53 2.95 -7.20
CA SER A 317 -7.28 2.26 -6.80
C SER A 317 -6.66 1.47 -7.96
N SER A 318 -7.15 1.67 -9.18
CA SER A 318 -6.73 0.99 -10.39
C SER A 318 -6.37 1.97 -11.51
N MET A 319 -6.18 1.46 -12.73
CA MET A 319 -5.99 2.23 -13.96
C MET A 319 -6.51 1.49 -15.20
N ASN A 320 -7.11 2.21 -16.14
CA ASN A 320 -7.71 1.64 -17.36
C ASN A 320 -6.79 1.61 -18.59
N TYR A 321 -5.48 1.63 -18.38
CA TYR A 321 -4.48 1.72 -19.43
C TYR A 321 -3.19 1.01 -19.05
N SER A 322 -2.39 0.68 -20.06
CA SER A 322 -1.05 0.10 -19.88
C SER A 322 0.05 1.17 -19.91
N GLU A 323 1.25 0.82 -19.43
CA GLU A 323 2.44 1.68 -19.56
C GLU A 323 2.77 1.98 -21.02
N GLN A 324 2.52 1.04 -21.94
CA GLN A 324 2.73 1.24 -23.37
C GLN A 324 1.72 2.22 -23.96
N GLU A 325 0.44 2.11 -23.60
CA GLU A 325 -0.58 3.07 -24.02
C GLU A 325 -0.26 4.48 -23.50
N TYR A 326 0.10 4.59 -22.22
CA TYR A 326 0.56 5.84 -21.61
C TYR A 326 1.70 6.48 -22.41
N ALA A 327 2.73 5.71 -22.76
CA ALA A 327 3.86 6.19 -23.55
C ALA A 327 3.43 6.62 -24.97
N ASN A 328 2.61 5.81 -25.65
CA ASN A 328 2.11 6.10 -27.00
C ASN A 328 1.31 7.41 -27.02
N ASP A 329 0.42 7.60 -26.05
CA ASP A 329 -0.45 8.77 -25.99
C ASP A 329 0.33 10.05 -25.72
N ILE A 330 1.39 9.97 -24.90
CA ILE A 330 2.28 11.10 -24.67
C ILE A 330 3.06 11.46 -25.93
N VAL A 331 3.75 10.48 -26.51
CA VAL A 331 4.61 10.71 -27.67
C VAL A 331 3.80 11.19 -28.87
N SER A 332 2.69 10.52 -29.19
CA SER A 332 1.84 10.86 -30.35
C SER A 332 1.25 12.26 -30.24
N THR A 333 0.72 12.64 -29.07
CA THR A 333 0.14 13.97 -28.86
C THR A 333 1.19 15.06 -29.04
N LEU A 334 2.38 14.88 -28.46
CA LEU A 334 3.46 15.87 -28.58
C LEU A 334 4.01 15.95 -29.99
N GLN A 335 4.17 14.81 -30.66
CA GLN A 335 4.61 14.73 -32.05
C GLN A 335 3.69 15.56 -32.95
N THR A 336 2.39 15.23 -32.94
CA THR A 336 1.39 15.89 -33.80
C THR A 336 1.35 17.40 -33.54
N MET A 337 1.35 17.82 -32.27
CA MET A 337 1.30 19.25 -31.92
C MET A 337 2.57 20.02 -32.33
N CYS A 338 3.74 19.38 -32.24
CA CYS A 338 5.00 19.99 -32.66
C CYS A 338 5.10 20.08 -34.19
N ASP A 339 4.73 19.01 -34.89
CA ASP A 339 4.72 18.95 -36.36
C ASP A 339 3.76 19.99 -36.96
N GLU A 340 2.55 20.12 -36.41
CA GLU A 340 1.57 21.14 -36.82
C GLU A 340 2.13 22.57 -36.74
N LYS A 341 3.00 22.84 -35.74
CA LYS A 341 3.58 24.16 -35.50
C LYS A 341 4.97 24.32 -36.12
N GLY A 342 5.54 23.27 -36.70
CA GLY A 342 6.88 23.26 -37.27
C GLY A 342 7.98 23.52 -36.23
N ILE A 343 7.80 23.06 -34.98
CA ILE A 343 8.78 23.24 -33.89
C ILE A 343 9.48 21.92 -33.54
N PRO A 344 10.72 21.96 -32.99
CA PRO A 344 11.42 20.75 -32.58
C PRO A 344 10.67 19.99 -31.48
N HIS A 345 10.75 18.66 -31.53
CA HIS A 345 10.15 17.80 -30.51
C HIS A 345 10.96 17.94 -29.20
N PRO A 346 10.32 18.26 -28.06
CA PRO A 346 11.01 18.30 -26.77
C PRO A 346 11.51 16.92 -26.34
N ASN A 347 12.49 16.89 -25.44
CA ASN A 347 12.70 15.72 -24.60
C ASN A 347 11.52 15.57 -23.63
N ILE A 348 11.05 14.34 -23.47
CA ILE A 348 9.92 14.01 -22.60
C ILE A 348 10.48 13.58 -21.24
N VAL A 349 10.03 14.25 -20.18
CA VAL A 349 10.29 13.88 -18.79
C VAL A 349 9.02 13.33 -18.16
N THR A 350 9.14 12.22 -17.41
CA THR A 350 8.05 11.68 -16.57
C THR A 350 8.58 11.45 -15.16
N GLU A 351 7.78 11.78 -14.15
CA GLU A 351 8.09 11.58 -12.72
C GLU A 351 7.28 10.40 -12.13
N SER A 352 7.30 9.24 -12.79
CA SER A 352 6.41 8.10 -12.50
C SER A 352 6.83 7.27 -11.26
N GLY A 353 7.08 7.93 -10.13
CA GLY A 353 7.66 7.28 -8.93
C GLY A 353 6.84 6.10 -8.40
N ARG A 354 5.53 6.26 -8.19
CA ARG A 354 4.64 5.18 -7.70
C ARG A 354 4.72 3.93 -8.57
N ALA A 355 4.68 4.11 -9.89
CA ALA A 355 4.73 3.01 -10.86
C ALA A 355 6.08 2.28 -10.89
N LEU A 356 7.17 2.92 -10.47
CA LEU A 356 8.49 2.30 -10.41
C LEU A 356 8.70 1.43 -9.17
N VAL A 357 8.05 1.76 -8.04
CA VAL A 357 8.38 1.15 -6.75
C VAL A 357 7.21 0.43 -6.07
N ALA A 358 5.95 0.58 -6.47
CA ALA A 358 4.83 -0.04 -5.73
C ALA A 358 5.03 -1.56 -5.50
N HIS A 359 5.31 -2.33 -6.57
CA HIS A 359 5.46 -3.79 -6.53
C HIS A 359 6.68 -4.33 -5.79
N HIS A 360 7.65 -3.48 -5.46
CA HIS A 360 8.95 -3.98 -4.98
C HIS A 360 8.92 -4.47 -3.53
N SER A 361 7.91 -4.14 -2.74
CA SER A 361 7.86 -4.50 -1.32
C SER A 361 6.57 -5.21 -0.93
N VAL A 362 6.71 -6.09 0.07
CA VAL A 362 5.61 -6.81 0.71
C VAL A 362 5.82 -6.73 2.23
N LEU A 363 4.78 -6.30 2.94
CA LEU A 363 4.74 -6.37 4.40
C LEU A 363 4.22 -7.75 4.80
N ILE A 364 4.97 -8.49 5.61
CA ILE A 364 4.58 -9.79 6.17
C ILE A 364 4.42 -9.67 7.68
N PHE A 365 3.31 -10.19 8.19
CA PHE A 365 3.01 -10.25 9.63
C PHE A 365 2.22 -11.52 9.98
N ASN A 366 2.26 -11.91 11.25
CA ASN A 366 1.51 -13.03 11.79
C ASN A 366 0.20 -12.60 12.47
N VAL A 367 -0.72 -13.56 12.59
CA VAL A 367 -1.93 -13.45 13.40
C VAL A 367 -1.63 -13.91 14.82
N MET A 368 -1.95 -13.06 15.80
CA MET A 368 -1.74 -13.31 17.23
C MET A 368 -2.98 -13.88 17.92
N GLY A 369 -4.16 -13.63 17.36
CA GLY A 369 -5.42 -14.02 17.98
C GLY A 369 -6.60 -13.82 17.05
N VAL A 370 -7.72 -14.44 17.40
CA VAL A 370 -8.98 -14.31 16.65
C VAL A 370 -10.15 -14.18 17.61
N ASN A 371 -11.04 -13.23 17.35
CA ASN A 371 -12.37 -13.24 17.92
C ASN A 371 -13.30 -14.00 16.97
N ASN A 372 -13.50 -15.29 17.27
CA ASN A 372 -14.23 -16.21 16.41
C ASN A 372 -15.75 -16.17 16.69
N LEU A 373 -16.51 -15.72 15.70
CA LEU A 373 -17.96 -15.70 15.71
C LEU A 373 -18.56 -16.96 15.09
N TYR A 374 -17.80 -17.71 14.30
CA TYR A 374 -18.27 -18.95 13.68
C TYR A 374 -18.53 -20.05 14.72
N ARG A 375 -19.73 -20.63 14.71
CA ARG A 375 -20.14 -21.68 15.67
C ARG A 375 -20.76 -22.87 14.92
N GLN A 376 -20.10 -24.02 14.97
CA GLN A 376 -20.63 -25.26 14.37
C GLN A 376 -21.74 -25.89 15.22
N GLU A 377 -21.60 -25.85 16.54
CA GLU A 377 -22.54 -26.46 17.48
C GLU A 377 -23.37 -25.38 18.19
N PRO A 378 -24.69 -25.61 18.38
CA PRO A 378 -25.51 -24.72 19.18
C PRO A 378 -25.12 -24.82 20.67
N PRO A 379 -25.46 -23.81 21.48
CA PRO A 379 -25.36 -23.92 22.94
C PRO A 379 -26.34 -25.00 23.48
N THR A 380 -26.27 -25.27 24.78
CA THR A 380 -27.16 -26.25 25.43
C THR A 380 -28.64 -25.98 25.12
N PRO A 381 -29.48 -26.99 24.85
CA PRO A 381 -30.89 -26.78 24.54
C PRO A 381 -31.61 -25.92 25.58
N ALA A 382 -32.53 -25.07 25.14
CA ALA A 382 -33.37 -24.25 26.00
C ALA A 382 -34.34 -25.14 26.81
N GLU A 383 -34.53 -24.77 28.07
CA GLU A 383 -35.50 -25.41 28.95
C GLU A 383 -36.88 -24.74 28.86
N LYS A 384 -37.93 -25.46 29.30
CA LYS A 384 -39.30 -24.90 29.32
C LYS A 384 -39.47 -23.64 30.16
N LYS A 385 -38.58 -23.44 31.14
CA LYS A 385 -38.57 -22.28 32.04
C LYS A 385 -37.86 -21.07 31.44
N ASP A 386 -37.10 -21.27 30.37
CA ASP A 386 -36.33 -20.20 29.75
C ASP A 386 -37.26 -19.24 28.97
N PRO A 387 -36.85 -17.96 28.81
CA PRO A 387 -37.58 -16.97 28.02
C PRO A 387 -37.98 -17.50 26.64
N SER A 388 -39.15 -17.08 26.14
CA SER A 388 -39.70 -17.57 24.87
C SER A 388 -38.75 -17.39 23.70
N ILE A 389 -38.01 -16.27 23.67
CA ILE A 389 -37.03 -15.98 22.61
C ILE A 389 -35.96 -17.06 22.47
N MET A 390 -35.57 -17.72 23.58
CA MET A 390 -34.60 -18.81 23.53
C MET A 390 -35.21 -20.06 22.85
N GLN A 391 -36.49 -20.33 23.11
CA GLN A 391 -37.20 -21.42 22.44
C GLN A 391 -37.47 -21.13 20.96
N ASP A 392 -37.78 -19.88 20.63
CA ASP A 392 -37.97 -19.43 19.25
C ASP A 392 -36.67 -19.64 18.45
N MET A 393 -35.52 -19.21 18.98
CA MET A 393 -34.23 -19.42 18.32
C MET A 393 -33.86 -20.90 18.20
N GLN A 394 -34.13 -21.73 19.23
CA GLN A 394 -33.93 -23.18 19.12
C GLN A 394 -34.82 -23.78 18.02
N TYR A 395 -36.07 -23.34 17.92
CA TYR A 395 -36.98 -23.78 16.86
C TYR A 395 -36.45 -23.44 15.47
N ILE A 396 -35.95 -22.21 15.26
CA ILE A 396 -35.30 -21.80 14.00
C ILE A 396 -34.12 -22.75 13.69
N PHE A 397 -33.24 -23.00 14.67
CA PHE A 397 -32.10 -23.89 14.47
C PHE A 397 -32.51 -25.30 14.04
N GLU A 398 -33.51 -25.89 14.70
CA GLU A 398 -33.98 -27.25 14.43
C GLU A 398 -34.76 -27.38 13.12
N LYS A 399 -35.52 -26.35 12.72
CA LYS A 399 -36.43 -26.37 11.57
C LYS A 399 -35.89 -25.72 10.31
N LEU A 400 -34.71 -25.12 10.35
CA LEU A 400 -34.06 -24.53 9.17
C LEU A 400 -33.85 -25.57 8.05
N THR A 401 -34.45 -25.31 6.89
CA THR A 401 -34.33 -26.06 5.63
C THR A 401 -34.14 -25.10 4.45
N ALA A 402 -33.86 -25.63 3.26
CA ALA A 402 -33.68 -24.80 2.06
C ALA A 402 -34.99 -24.10 1.67
N ASP A 403 -36.14 -24.75 1.91
CA ASP A 403 -37.46 -24.24 1.51
C ASP A 403 -37.93 -23.06 2.37
N ASN A 404 -37.51 -22.99 3.64
CA ASN A 404 -37.90 -21.92 4.59
C ASN A 404 -36.75 -20.97 4.92
N LEU A 405 -35.67 -20.99 4.13
CA LEU A 405 -34.45 -20.22 4.36
C LEU A 405 -34.72 -18.72 4.54
N ASN A 406 -35.51 -18.12 3.65
CA ASN A 406 -35.84 -16.70 3.69
C ASN A 406 -36.67 -16.32 4.93
N GLU A 407 -37.64 -17.15 5.31
CA GLU A 407 -38.47 -16.94 6.51
C GLU A 407 -37.60 -17.00 7.78
N CYS A 408 -36.84 -18.09 7.93
CA CYS A 408 -35.93 -18.28 9.06
C CYS A 408 -34.85 -17.18 9.16
N PHE A 409 -34.38 -16.65 8.03
CA PHE A 409 -33.43 -15.54 8.01
C PHE A 409 -34.05 -14.26 8.59
N ASN A 410 -35.26 -13.90 8.17
CA ASN A 410 -35.96 -12.74 8.71
C ASN A 410 -36.26 -12.90 10.21
N ASP A 411 -36.70 -14.09 10.62
CA ASP A 411 -36.96 -14.41 12.02
C ASP A 411 -35.67 -14.32 12.87
N LEU A 412 -34.55 -14.78 12.33
CA LEU A 412 -33.24 -14.68 12.99
C LEU A 412 -32.81 -13.22 13.20
N LEU A 413 -33.01 -12.35 12.21
CA LEU A 413 -32.70 -10.92 12.31
C LEU A 413 -33.60 -10.22 13.34
N GLN A 414 -34.89 -10.58 13.37
CA GLN A 414 -35.81 -10.09 14.38
C GLN A 414 -35.40 -10.57 15.78
N ALA A 415 -35.07 -11.85 15.93
CA ALA A 415 -34.66 -12.44 17.20
C ALA A 415 -33.40 -11.79 17.78
N LYS A 416 -32.43 -11.40 16.92
CA LYS A 416 -31.26 -10.62 17.33
C LYS A 416 -31.65 -9.27 17.94
N THR A 417 -32.54 -8.55 17.27
CA THR A 417 -33.01 -7.23 17.73
C THR A 417 -33.78 -7.35 19.05
N GLU A 418 -34.67 -8.35 19.13
CA GLU A 418 -35.47 -8.61 20.33
C GLU A 418 -34.59 -9.02 21.52
N THR A 419 -33.56 -9.85 21.30
CA THR A 419 -32.58 -10.22 22.35
C THR A 419 -31.91 -8.99 22.95
N LEU A 420 -31.47 -8.04 22.12
CA LEU A 420 -30.81 -6.82 22.59
C LEU A 420 -31.78 -5.91 23.36
N ASN A 421 -33.01 -5.77 22.88
CA ASN A 421 -34.05 -5.00 23.55
C ASN A 421 -34.43 -5.60 24.91
N GLN A 422 -34.70 -6.90 24.95
CA GLN A 422 -35.05 -7.59 26.19
C GLN A 422 -33.92 -7.55 27.23
N PHE A 423 -32.66 -7.65 26.81
CA PHE A 423 -31.54 -7.43 27.73
C PHE A 423 -31.50 -5.98 28.25
N THR A 424 -31.68 -5.00 27.37
CA THR A 424 -31.67 -3.57 27.72
C THR A 424 -32.78 -3.22 28.72
N TYR A 425 -33.95 -3.84 28.59
CA TYR A 425 -35.07 -3.65 29.51
C TYR A 425 -35.02 -4.55 30.76
N GLY A 426 -33.96 -5.34 30.95
CA GLY A 426 -33.76 -6.20 32.13
C GLY A 426 -34.62 -7.46 32.16
N VAL A 427 -35.19 -7.87 31.01
CA VAL A 427 -35.95 -9.12 30.85
C VAL A 427 -35.01 -10.32 30.76
N LEU A 428 -33.91 -10.19 30.01
CA LEU A 428 -32.84 -11.20 29.94
C LEU A 428 -31.70 -10.86 30.89
N ASN A 429 -31.15 -11.88 31.55
CA ASN A 429 -29.86 -11.76 32.23
C ASN A 429 -28.68 -11.98 31.27
N LEU A 430 -27.45 -11.76 31.75
CA LEU A 430 -26.24 -11.87 30.92
C LEU A 430 -26.03 -13.27 30.34
N THR A 431 -26.28 -14.32 31.12
CA THR A 431 -26.12 -15.72 30.66
C THR A 431 -27.13 -16.06 29.57
N GLN A 432 -28.37 -15.58 29.68
CA GLN A 432 -29.40 -15.77 28.66
C GLN A 432 -29.09 -14.98 27.39
N ARG A 433 -28.61 -13.73 27.51
CA ARG A 433 -28.13 -12.97 26.36
C ARG A 433 -26.98 -13.68 25.65
N ALA A 434 -25.99 -14.15 26.41
CA ALA A 434 -24.86 -14.89 25.86
C ALA A 434 -25.31 -16.19 25.15
N TRP A 435 -26.30 -16.88 25.70
CA TRP A 435 -26.93 -18.03 25.06
C TRP A 435 -27.58 -17.65 23.73
N CYS A 436 -28.39 -16.58 23.69
CA CYS A 436 -29.05 -16.12 22.47
C CYS A 436 -28.03 -15.70 21.41
N GLU A 437 -26.99 -14.95 21.78
CA GLU A 437 -25.91 -14.56 20.85
C GLU A 437 -25.17 -15.80 20.32
N SER A 438 -24.86 -16.78 21.18
CA SER A 438 -24.24 -18.04 20.74
C SER A 438 -25.14 -18.85 19.80
N MET A 439 -26.45 -18.91 20.08
CA MET A 439 -27.43 -19.58 19.22
C MET A 439 -27.59 -18.84 17.88
N PHE A 440 -27.59 -17.49 17.89
CA PHE A 440 -27.64 -16.67 16.69
C PHE A 440 -26.53 -17.07 15.72
N PHE A 441 -25.29 -17.13 16.21
CA PHE A 441 -24.14 -17.48 15.40
C PHE A 441 -24.20 -18.94 14.90
N ALA A 442 -24.67 -19.88 15.72
CA ALA A 442 -24.85 -21.27 15.28
C ALA A 442 -25.89 -21.40 14.15
N ILE A 443 -27.02 -20.68 14.25
CA ILE A 443 -28.04 -20.63 13.19
C ILE A 443 -27.44 -19.97 11.94
N ALA A 444 -26.79 -18.82 12.08
CA ALA A 444 -26.17 -18.10 10.96
C ALA A 444 -25.15 -18.97 10.21
N THR A 445 -24.28 -19.68 10.93
CA THR A 445 -23.31 -20.64 10.36
C THR A 445 -24.02 -21.75 9.57
N LYS A 446 -25.03 -22.39 10.18
CA LYS A 446 -25.82 -23.44 9.51
C LYS A 446 -26.55 -22.89 8.26
N MET A 447 -27.07 -21.67 8.37
CA MET A 447 -27.81 -20.98 7.32
C MET A 447 -26.92 -20.61 6.14
N LEU A 448 -25.70 -20.12 6.39
CA LEU A 448 -24.74 -19.79 5.33
C LEU A 448 -24.38 -21.04 4.50
N ALA A 449 -24.11 -22.17 5.17
CA ALA A 449 -23.80 -23.43 4.50
C ALA A 449 -24.96 -23.95 3.62
N LEU A 450 -26.20 -23.66 4.03
CA LEU A 450 -27.41 -24.02 3.28
C LEU A 450 -27.68 -23.06 2.13
N ALA A 451 -27.53 -21.75 2.36
CA ALA A 451 -27.71 -20.70 1.37
C ALA A 451 -26.75 -20.90 0.19
N GLN A 452 -25.48 -21.25 0.44
CA GLN A 452 -24.49 -21.55 -0.62
C GLN A 452 -24.92 -22.66 -1.60
N ARG A 453 -25.90 -23.50 -1.22
CA ARG A 453 -26.43 -24.60 -2.05
C ARG A 453 -27.84 -24.32 -2.57
N THR A 454 -28.43 -23.19 -2.19
CA THR A 454 -29.81 -22.82 -2.51
C THR A 454 -29.78 -21.70 -3.56
N PRO A 455 -30.45 -21.88 -4.71
CA PRO A 455 -30.57 -20.82 -5.71
C PRO A 455 -31.17 -19.54 -5.14
N ASP A 456 -30.86 -18.39 -5.76
CA ASP A 456 -31.46 -17.08 -5.44
C ASP A 456 -31.28 -16.62 -3.98
N SER A 457 -30.15 -16.98 -3.36
CA SER A 457 -29.84 -16.65 -1.95
C SER A 457 -28.64 -15.71 -1.78
N ALA A 458 -28.19 -15.04 -2.85
CA ALA A 458 -26.99 -14.21 -2.86
C ALA A 458 -27.03 -13.08 -1.80
N ASP A 459 -28.17 -12.44 -1.62
CA ASP A 459 -28.35 -11.37 -0.63
C ASP A 459 -28.19 -11.89 0.80
N ILE A 460 -28.74 -13.07 1.11
CA ILE A 460 -28.59 -13.74 2.41
C ILE A 460 -27.12 -14.12 2.64
N ILE A 461 -26.46 -14.68 1.62
CA ILE A 461 -25.04 -15.05 1.72
C ILE A 461 -24.19 -13.82 2.05
N SER A 462 -24.42 -12.71 1.34
CA SER A 462 -23.69 -11.46 1.57
C SER A 462 -23.90 -10.94 3.00
N ASP A 463 -25.16 -10.87 3.46
CA ASP A 463 -25.49 -10.37 4.80
C ASP A 463 -24.94 -11.27 5.92
N LEU A 464 -25.04 -12.59 5.76
CA LEU A 464 -24.50 -13.56 6.72
C LEU A 464 -22.97 -13.51 6.78
N ARG A 465 -22.27 -13.32 5.64
CA ARG A 465 -20.81 -13.15 5.61
C ARG A 465 -20.36 -11.94 6.41
N GLU A 466 -21.05 -10.81 6.27
CA GLU A 466 -20.75 -9.62 7.09
C GLU A 466 -21.01 -9.87 8.58
N LYS A 467 -22.08 -10.61 8.93
CA LYS A 467 -22.45 -10.89 10.33
C LYS A 467 -21.60 -11.98 10.99
N LEU A 468 -21.04 -12.89 10.21
CA LEU A 468 -20.09 -13.94 10.63
C LEU A 468 -18.63 -13.50 10.45
N CYS A 469 -18.40 -12.19 10.27
CA CYS A 469 -17.07 -11.66 10.08
C CYS A 469 -16.28 -11.71 11.40
N ASP A 470 -15.24 -12.54 11.41
CA ASP A 470 -14.29 -12.64 12.51
C ASP A 470 -13.39 -11.40 12.55
N THR A 471 -12.80 -11.15 13.72
CA THR A 471 -11.70 -10.18 13.85
C THR A 471 -10.41 -10.92 14.08
N TYR A 472 -9.46 -10.81 13.16
CA TYR A 472 -8.12 -11.36 13.28
C TYR A 472 -7.19 -10.26 13.79
N PHE A 473 -6.57 -10.48 14.95
CA PHE A 473 -5.60 -9.56 15.54
C PHE A 473 -4.22 -9.87 14.99
N CYS A 474 -3.63 -8.90 14.31
CA CYS A 474 -2.44 -9.07 13.50
C CYS A 474 -1.28 -8.26 14.10
N ASN A 475 -0.08 -8.85 14.10
CA ASN A 475 1.13 -8.25 14.65
C ASN A 475 1.72 -7.20 13.70
N PHE A 476 1.04 -6.07 13.54
CA PHE A 476 1.54 -4.90 12.80
C PHE A 476 0.82 -3.62 13.27
N SER A 477 1.12 -2.49 12.63
CA SER A 477 0.37 -1.23 12.79
C SER A 477 -0.04 -0.69 11.42
N VAL A 478 -1.32 -0.39 11.25
CA VAL A 478 -1.90 0.22 10.04
C VAL A 478 -1.33 1.62 9.84
N PHE A 479 -1.24 2.41 10.91
CA PHE A 479 -0.71 3.77 10.88
C PHE A 479 0.76 3.82 10.46
N GLN A 480 1.55 2.85 10.92
CA GLN A 480 2.97 2.78 10.59
C GLN A 480 3.22 2.19 9.19
N SER A 481 2.54 1.10 8.83
CA SER A 481 2.93 0.31 7.65
C SER A 481 2.03 0.50 6.43
N VAL A 482 0.78 0.94 6.61
CA VAL A 482 -0.18 1.16 5.51
C VAL A 482 -1.04 2.44 5.68
N PRO A 483 -0.42 3.61 5.95
CA PRO A 483 -1.14 4.85 6.30
C PRO A 483 -2.13 5.31 5.22
N ASP A 484 -1.83 5.13 3.93
CA ASP A 484 -2.75 5.50 2.84
C ASP A 484 -4.09 4.73 2.91
N SER A 485 -4.11 3.54 3.51
CA SER A 485 -5.35 2.78 3.70
C SER A 485 -6.30 3.51 4.67
N TRP A 486 -5.76 4.02 5.77
CA TRP A 486 -6.47 4.83 6.75
C TRP A 486 -6.79 6.24 6.22
N ALA A 487 -5.79 6.97 5.73
CA ALA A 487 -5.90 8.39 5.42
C ALA A 487 -6.75 8.69 4.17
N VAL A 488 -6.68 7.86 3.14
CA VAL A 488 -7.34 8.11 1.84
C VAL A 488 -8.13 6.90 1.33
N GLY A 489 -8.31 5.87 2.15
CA GLY A 489 -9.06 4.67 1.78
C GLY A 489 -8.39 3.89 0.64
N GLN A 490 -7.06 3.95 0.50
CA GLN A 490 -6.33 3.19 -0.51
C GLN A 490 -6.51 1.68 -0.29
N LEU A 491 -6.81 0.97 -1.37
CA LEU A 491 -6.85 -0.49 -1.35
C LEU A 491 -5.45 -1.04 -1.58
N PHE A 492 -5.11 -2.07 -0.81
CA PHE A 492 -3.92 -2.89 -1.00
C PHE A 492 -4.36 -4.35 -1.11
N PRO A 493 -3.70 -5.17 -1.95
CA PRO A 493 -3.88 -6.61 -1.89
C PRO A 493 -3.45 -7.14 -0.54
N VAL A 494 -4.36 -7.83 0.14
CA VAL A 494 -4.11 -8.51 1.40
C VAL A 494 -4.54 -9.95 1.26
N MET A 495 -3.65 -10.90 1.57
CA MET A 495 -3.95 -12.33 1.48
C MET A 495 -3.00 -13.17 2.34
N PRO A 496 -3.39 -14.41 2.69
CA PRO A 496 -2.46 -15.39 3.25
C PRO A 496 -1.33 -15.70 2.27
N ILE A 497 -0.11 -15.84 2.78
CA ILE A 497 1.05 -16.22 1.94
C ILE A 497 1.24 -17.74 1.82
N HIS A 498 0.43 -18.53 2.54
CA HIS A 498 0.49 -19.98 2.61
C HIS A 498 -0.89 -20.60 2.81
N ASN A 499 -0.96 -21.94 2.80
CA ASN A 499 -2.18 -22.74 2.98
C ASN A 499 -3.23 -22.61 1.84
N LEU A 500 -2.86 -22.06 0.68
CA LEU A 500 -3.77 -21.70 -0.42
C LEU A 500 -4.22 -22.90 -1.28
N LYS A 501 -3.87 -24.13 -0.89
CA LYS A 501 -4.47 -25.37 -1.41
C LYS A 501 -5.79 -25.70 -0.75
N ASN A 502 -6.03 -25.16 0.44
CA ASN A 502 -7.23 -25.38 1.22
C ASN A 502 -8.17 -24.20 1.03
N GLU A 503 -9.48 -24.45 1.17
CA GLU A 503 -10.47 -23.39 1.02
C GLU A 503 -10.47 -22.46 2.24
N PRO A 504 -10.35 -21.14 2.06
CA PRO A 504 -10.59 -20.16 3.10
C PRO A 504 -12.10 -19.97 3.26
N TYR A 505 -12.68 -20.61 4.28
CA TYR A 505 -14.13 -20.61 4.52
C TYR A 505 -14.58 -19.66 5.64
N HIS A 506 -13.64 -18.94 6.27
CA HIS A 506 -13.95 -17.84 7.20
C HIS A 506 -13.93 -16.49 6.47
N GLU A 507 -14.67 -15.53 7.00
CA GLU A 507 -14.67 -14.14 6.58
C GLU A 507 -14.11 -13.30 7.73
N ALA A 508 -13.19 -12.38 7.45
CA ALA A 508 -12.50 -11.62 8.50
C ALA A 508 -12.27 -10.15 8.15
N THR A 509 -12.24 -9.33 9.20
CA THR A 509 -11.54 -8.05 9.22
C THR A 509 -10.21 -8.23 9.93
N LEU A 510 -9.23 -7.40 9.58
CA LEU A 510 -7.91 -7.44 10.21
C LEU A 510 -7.78 -6.26 11.16
N ALA A 511 -7.58 -6.52 12.44
CA ALA A 511 -7.24 -5.50 13.42
C ALA A 511 -5.74 -5.53 13.68
N ASP A 512 -5.13 -4.36 13.79
CA ASP A 512 -3.74 -4.21 14.16
C ASP A 512 -3.56 -4.25 15.70
N LEU A 513 -2.36 -3.96 16.20
CA LEU A 513 -2.06 -3.97 17.63
C LEU A 513 -2.41 -2.68 18.38
N THR A 514 -2.88 -1.65 17.68
CA THR A 514 -3.15 -0.36 18.30
C THR A 514 -4.44 -0.40 19.11
N CYS A 515 -4.57 0.51 20.08
CA CYS A 515 -5.80 0.66 20.83
C CYS A 515 -6.86 1.50 20.10
N ASP A 516 -6.55 2.00 18.90
CA ASP A 516 -7.44 2.83 18.12
C ASP A 516 -8.40 1.96 17.30
N SER A 517 -9.68 2.37 17.24
CA SER A 517 -10.68 1.68 16.43
C SER A 517 -10.38 1.74 14.93
N ASP A 518 -9.65 2.76 14.48
CA ASP A 518 -9.21 2.97 13.10
C ASP A 518 -8.01 2.10 12.72
N GLY A 519 -7.36 1.43 13.70
CA GLY A 519 -6.28 0.45 13.51
C GLY A 519 -6.77 -0.87 12.89
N LYS A 520 -7.50 -0.79 11.78
CA LYS A 520 -8.14 -1.94 11.13
C LYS A 520 -8.14 -1.81 9.62
N ILE A 521 -7.99 -2.94 8.94
CA ILE A 521 -8.29 -3.09 7.52
C ILE A 521 -9.68 -3.72 7.41
N GLU A 522 -10.63 -2.90 6.95
CA GLU A 522 -12.05 -3.28 6.79
C GLU A 522 -12.53 -3.14 5.33
N LYS A 523 -11.64 -2.75 4.42
CA LYS A 523 -11.92 -2.62 2.99
C LYS A 523 -10.94 -3.49 2.22
N PHE A 524 -11.48 -4.47 1.52
CA PHE A 524 -10.71 -5.44 0.76
C PHE A 524 -11.16 -5.45 -0.70
N ILE A 525 -10.30 -6.01 -1.55
CA ILE A 525 -10.53 -6.14 -2.98
C ILE A 525 -11.46 -7.33 -3.22
N ASP A 526 -12.59 -7.08 -3.88
CA ASP A 526 -13.38 -8.14 -4.49
C ASP A 526 -12.88 -8.38 -5.92
N SER A 527 -12.12 -9.46 -6.12
CA SER A 527 -11.56 -9.80 -7.42
C SER A 527 -12.59 -10.32 -8.44
N GLU A 528 -13.80 -10.68 -8.00
CA GLU A 528 -14.87 -11.14 -8.90
C GLU A 528 -15.66 -9.97 -9.49
N THR A 529 -15.97 -8.97 -8.68
CA THR A 529 -16.76 -7.80 -9.08
C THR A 529 -15.90 -6.57 -9.43
N GLY A 530 -14.67 -6.51 -8.90
CA GLY A 530 -13.83 -5.31 -8.92
C GLY A 530 -14.25 -4.24 -7.91
N GLU A 531 -15.27 -4.51 -7.09
CA GLU A 531 -15.75 -3.59 -6.06
C GLU A 531 -15.01 -3.76 -4.72
N VAL A 532 -15.34 -2.89 -3.76
CA VAL A 532 -14.82 -2.97 -2.39
C VAL A 532 -15.73 -3.88 -1.57
N LYS A 533 -15.17 -4.93 -0.99
CA LYS A 533 -15.86 -5.77 0.01
C LYS A 533 -15.38 -5.46 1.43
N LYS A 534 -16.22 -5.77 2.42
CA LYS A 534 -15.93 -5.49 3.84
C LYS A 534 -15.18 -6.60 4.58
N THR A 535 -15.04 -7.77 3.94
CA THR A 535 -14.44 -8.96 4.56
C THR A 535 -13.38 -9.57 3.66
N LEU A 536 -12.41 -10.23 4.28
CA LEU A 536 -11.39 -11.04 3.62
C LEU A 536 -11.68 -12.52 3.86
N ARG A 537 -11.73 -13.31 2.79
CA ARG A 537 -11.77 -14.77 2.93
C ARG A 537 -10.44 -15.25 3.49
N ILE A 538 -10.48 -15.98 4.60
CA ILE A 538 -9.29 -16.42 5.33
C ILE A 538 -9.44 -17.87 5.83
N HIS A 539 -8.33 -18.55 6.11
CA HIS A 539 -8.33 -19.86 6.76
C HIS A 539 -8.59 -19.71 8.26
N PRO A 540 -9.22 -20.70 8.92
CA PRO A 540 -9.36 -20.72 10.36
C PRO A 540 -7.99 -20.64 11.05
N TYR A 541 -7.91 -19.85 12.11
CA TYR A 541 -6.77 -19.78 13.01
C TYR A 541 -7.16 -20.22 14.41
N LYS A 542 -6.24 -20.90 15.10
CA LYS A 542 -6.38 -21.24 16.51
C LYS A 542 -5.09 -20.89 17.23
N GLU A 543 -5.23 -20.23 18.38
CA GLU A 543 -4.11 -19.87 19.23
C GLU A 543 -3.33 -21.14 19.65
N GLY A 544 -2.00 -21.10 19.49
CA GLY A 544 -1.10 -22.22 19.72
C GLY A 544 -0.86 -23.16 18.52
N ASP A 545 -1.54 -22.95 17.38
CA ASP A 545 -1.17 -23.60 16.12
C ASP A 545 0.07 -22.93 15.50
N ALA A 546 0.58 -23.50 14.40
CA ALA A 546 1.71 -22.92 13.66
C ALA A 546 1.41 -21.47 13.20
N PRO A 547 2.44 -20.61 13.10
CA PRO A 547 2.26 -19.21 12.71
C PRO A 547 1.50 -19.04 11.41
N TYR A 548 0.49 -18.16 11.44
CA TYR A 548 -0.35 -17.88 10.28
C TYR A 548 -0.03 -16.50 9.72
N TYR A 549 0.59 -16.48 8.54
CA TYR A 549 1.15 -15.28 7.94
C TYR A 549 0.24 -14.69 6.86
N LEU A 550 0.08 -13.39 6.93
CA LEU A 550 -0.58 -12.56 5.95
C LEU A 550 0.45 -11.63 5.29
N GLY A 551 0.21 -11.30 4.03
CA GLY A 551 0.98 -10.33 3.28
C GLY A 551 0.12 -9.16 2.83
N VAL A 552 0.63 -7.94 2.98
CA VAL A 552 0.12 -6.75 2.29
C VAL A 552 1.09 -6.37 1.19
N PHE A 553 0.61 -6.39 -0.05
CA PHE A 553 1.41 -6.20 -1.25
C PHE A 553 1.29 -4.76 -1.77
N LEU A 554 2.20 -4.39 -2.67
CA LEU A 554 2.22 -3.09 -3.32
C LEU A 554 2.48 -1.91 -2.37
N THR A 555 3.19 -2.16 -1.26
CA THR A 555 3.45 -1.16 -0.20
C THR A 555 4.64 -0.24 -0.50
N GLY A 556 5.30 -0.38 -1.65
CA GLY A 556 6.62 0.22 -1.87
C GLY A 556 6.62 1.71 -2.16
N ALA A 557 5.44 2.30 -2.37
CA ALA A 557 5.24 3.71 -2.65
C ALA A 557 4.49 4.38 -1.50
N TYR A 558 5.03 5.50 -0.98
CA TYR A 558 4.49 6.36 0.07
C TYR A 558 4.38 5.76 1.49
N GLN A 559 4.11 4.47 1.62
CA GLN A 559 3.75 3.88 2.92
C GLN A 559 4.81 4.09 3.99
N GLU A 560 6.07 3.79 3.68
CA GLU A 560 7.17 3.81 4.65
C GLU A 560 7.53 5.22 5.15
N ILE A 561 7.34 6.25 4.33
CA ILE A 561 7.66 7.64 4.74
C ILE A 561 6.47 8.34 5.41
N LEU A 562 5.24 7.89 5.12
CA LEU A 562 4.02 8.41 5.73
C LEU A 562 3.67 7.71 7.04
N GLY A 563 4.35 6.60 7.35
CA GLY A 563 4.19 5.87 8.61
C GLY A 563 4.38 6.78 9.81
N ASP A 564 3.54 6.61 10.83
CA ASP A 564 3.66 7.32 12.10
C ASP A 564 3.77 6.35 13.28
N LEU A 565 4.29 6.91 14.39
CA LEU A 565 4.56 6.18 15.63
C LEU A 565 3.32 6.04 16.53
N HIS A 566 2.12 5.83 15.97
CA HIS A 566 0.91 5.64 16.76
C HIS A 566 1.09 4.50 17.76
N ASN A 567 0.70 4.73 19.02
CA ASN A 567 0.97 3.84 20.16
C ASN A 567 2.45 3.49 20.39
N LEU A 568 3.38 4.28 19.84
CA LEU A 568 4.82 4.06 19.92
C LEU A 568 5.29 2.78 19.21
N PHE A 569 4.53 2.28 18.23
CA PHE A 569 5.01 1.27 17.30
C PHE A 569 5.89 1.94 16.24
N GLY A 570 7.17 1.56 16.18
CA GLY A 570 8.13 2.17 15.28
C GLY A 570 8.31 1.43 13.96
N ASP A 571 9.34 1.79 13.22
CA ASP A 571 9.66 1.19 11.92
C ASP A 571 9.78 -0.33 12.03
N THR A 572 9.32 -1.06 11.01
CA THR A 572 9.46 -2.52 10.98
C THR A 572 10.86 -2.94 10.55
N ASP A 573 11.31 -4.12 10.96
CA ASP A 573 12.44 -4.81 10.32
C ASP A 573 12.23 -4.81 8.80
N ALA A 574 13.27 -4.51 8.02
CA ALA A 574 13.21 -4.53 6.56
C ALA A 574 14.43 -5.25 5.96
N VAL A 575 14.19 -6.02 4.90
CA VAL A 575 15.24 -6.78 4.20
C VAL A 575 15.18 -6.55 2.70
N HIS A 576 16.36 -6.51 2.07
CA HIS A 576 16.50 -6.48 0.61
C HIS A 576 16.93 -7.86 0.12
N ILE A 577 16.13 -8.46 -0.75
CA ILE A 577 16.31 -9.84 -1.22
C ILE A 577 16.57 -9.85 -2.73
N SER A 578 17.70 -10.46 -3.12
CA SER A 578 18.00 -10.81 -4.51
C SER A 578 17.86 -12.30 -4.72
N ILE A 579 17.16 -12.71 -5.79
CA ILE A 579 16.87 -14.12 -6.07
C ILE A 579 17.70 -14.60 -7.27
N HIS A 580 18.32 -15.77 -7.12
CA HIS A 580 19.22 -16.39 -8.08
C HIS A 580 19.02 -17.91 -8.14
N ASN A 581 19.70 -18.60 -9.06
CA ASN A 581 19.50 -20.05 -9.28
C ASN A 581 19.67 -20.92 -8.02
N SER A 582 20.58 -20.53 -7.13
CA SER A 582 20.92 -21.29 -5.92
C SER A 582 20.14 -20.84 -4.67
N GLY A 583 19.03 -20.12 -4.81
CA GLY A 583 18.26 -19.57 -3.69
C GLY A 583 18.21 -18.03 -3.70
N TYR A 584 18.46 -17.40 -2.56
CA TYR A 584 18.46 -15.94 -2.43
C TYR A 584 19.60 -15.41 -1.56
N THR A 585 19.88 -14.12 -1.68
CA THR A 585 20.75 -13.36 -0.77
C THR A 585 19.97 -12.30 -0.01
N VAL A 586 20.33 -12.08 1.26
CA VAL A 586 19.92 -10.90 2.03
C VAL A 586 20.99 -9.83 1.77
N ASP A 587 20.71 -8.92 0.85
CA ASP A 587 21.66 -7.88 0.43
C ASP A 587 21.83 -6.82 1.52
N HIS A 588 20.73 -6.46 2.17
CA HIS A 588 20.66 -5.50 3.27
C HIS A 588 19.63 -5.94 4.30
N TYR A 589 19.96 -5.71 5.57
CA TYR A 589 19.02 -5.77 6.70
C TYR A 589 19.01 -4.40 7.36
N VAL A 590 17.81 -3.86 7.54
CA VAL A 590 17.54 -2.63 8.26
C VAL A 590 16.72 -3.03 9.49
N PRO A 591 17.28 -2.92 10.70
CA PRO A 591 16.53 -3.23 11.91
C PRO A 591 15.40 -2.23 12.09
N GLY A 592 14.24 -2.73 12.53
CA GLY A 592 13.14 -1.89 12.99
C GLY A 592 13.44 -1.26 14.34
N ASP A 593 12.64 -0.27 14.71
CA ASP A 593 12.87 0.51 15.91
C ASP A 593 12.69 -0.35 17.18
N THR A 594 13.57 -0.09 18.14
CA THR A 594 13.44 -0.56 19.50
C THR A 594 12.56 0.38 20.33
N VAL A 595 12.05 -0.10 21.46
CA VAL A 595 11.32 0.75 22.42
C VAL A 595 12.17 1.95 22.85
N THR A 596 13.49 1.80 23.01
CA THR A 596 14.39 2.91 23.34
C THR A 596 14.43 3.98 22.24
N GLU A 597 14.50 3.59 20.97
CA GLU A 597 14.52 4.54 19.85
C GLU A 597 13.21 5.33 19.77
N VAL A 598 12.08 4.63 19.89
CA VAL A 598 10.77 5.31 19.86
C VAL A 598 10.60 6.27 21.04
N LEU A 599 10.98 5.84 22.24
CA LEU A 599 10.93 6.69 23.44
C LEU A 599 11.87 7.91 23.34
N THR A 600 12.97 7.81 22.59
CA THR A 600 13.87 8.94 22.35
C THR A 600 13.19 10.04 21.54
N TYR A 601 12.32 9.71 20.58
CA TYR A 601 11.53 10.71 19.83
C TYR A 601 10.63 11.55 20.74
N VAL A 602 10.10 10.93 21.80
CA VAL A 602 9.28 11.59 22.83
C VAL A 602 10.08 12.02 24.06
N GLN A 603 11.41 12.19 23.89
CA GLN A 603 12.35 12.80 24.83
C GLN A 603 12.61 12.02 26.13
N TYR A 604 12.37 10.71 26.12
CA TYR A 604 12.78 9.84 27.22
C TYR A 604 14.17 9.26 26.97
N GLY A 605 15.01 9.32 28.00
CA GLY A 605 16.33 8.70 28.01
C GLY A 605 16.33 7.36 28.74
N ARG A 606 16.91 6.34 28.10
CA ARG A 606 17.01 4.98 28.66
C ARG A 606 17.66 4.96 30.04
N ALA A 607 18.73 5.72 30.24
CA ALA A 607 19.49 5.72 31.48
C ALA A 607 18.65 6.23 32.65
N GLU A 608 17.94 7.34 32.44
CA GLU A 608 17.06 7.98 33.43
C GLU A 608 15.88 7.09 33.79
N MET A 609 15.28 6.41 32.80
CA MET A 609 14.18 5.48 33.01
C MET A 609 14.61 4.26 33.85
N VAL A 610 15.76 3.66 33.52
CA VAL A 610 16.29 2.51 34.27
C VAL A 610 16.64 2.92 35.71
N ASP A 611 17.28 4.08 35.91
CA ASP A 611 17.64 4.56 37.23
C ASP A 611 16.41 4.79 38.13
N SER A 612 15.32 5.32 37.55
CA SER A 612 14.03 5.50 38.22
C SER A 612 13.45 4.18 38.73
N ILE A 613 13.40 3.12 37.89
CA ILE A 613 12.93 1.80 38.33
C ILE A 613 13.88 1.18 39.38
N ARG A 614 15.19 1.40 39.26
CA ARG A 614 16.16 0.96 40.29
C ARG A 614 15.88 1.62 41.64
N GLN A 615 15.60 2.91 41.67
CA GLN A 615 15.26 3.61 42.91
C GLN A 615 13.96 3.06 43.52
N TYR A 616 12.89 2.89 42.73
CA TYR A 616 11.62 2.37 43.22
C TYR A 616 11.71 0.92 43.73
N THR A 617 12.57 0.10 43.11
CA THR A 617 12.80 -1.28 43.57
C THR A 617 13.54 -1.32 44.90
N GLU A 618 14.54 -0.47 45.14
CA GLU A 618 15.21 -0.36 46.44
C GLU A 618 14.26 0.12 47.55
N GLU A 619 13.42 1.13 47.27
CA GLU A 619 12.38 1.59 48.19
C GLU A 619 11.37 0.48 48.52
N SER A 620 10.96 -0.30 47.53
CA SER A 620 10.02 -1.42 47.70
C SER A 620 10.63 -2.61 48.46
N ILE A 621 11.93 -2.87 48.31
CA ILE A 621 12.67 -3.84 49.11
C ILE A 621 12.69 -3.40 50.57
N ALA A 622 12.99 -2.13 50.84
CA ALA A 622 13.01 -1.58 52.20
C ALA A 622 11.65 -1.64 52.88
N ALA A 623 10.56 -1.46 52.12
CA ALA A 623 9.18 -1.59 52.60
C ALA A 623 8.70 -3.04 52.77
N GLY A 624 9.45 -4.04 52.27
CA GLY A 624 9.06 -5.46 52.32
C GLY A 624 7.97 -5.85 51.32
N ASN A 625 7.71 -5.03 50.30
CA ASN A 625 6.71 -5.30 49.26
C ASN A 625 7.20 -6.30 48.21
N ILE A 626 8.52 -6.33 47.96
CA ILE A 626 9.18 -7.23 47.01
C ILE A 626 10.48 -7.80 47.59
N THR A 627 10.87 -8.97 47.11
CA THR A 627 12.17 -9.59 47.40
C THR A 627 13.26 -9.07 46.48
N LYS A 628 14.52 -9.26 46.88
CA LYS A 628 15.69 -8.95 46.04
C LYS A 628 15.73 -9.73 44.71
N GLN A 629 15.17 -10.94 44.70
CA GLN A 629 15.10 -11.77 43.49
C GLN A 629 14.06 -11.22 42.50
N GLU A 630 12.89 -10.83 42.99
CA GLU A 630 11.85 -10.18 42.17
C GLU A 630 12.32 -8.83 41.62
N ALA A 631 12.98 -8.01 42.44
CA ALA A 631 13.58 -6.75 41.99
C ALA A 631 14.61 -6.96 40.86
N LYS A 632 15.50 -7.96 41.01
CA LYS A 632 16.46 -8.33 39.96
C LYS A 632 15.75 -8.75 38.67
N SER A 633 14.68 -9.54 38.78
CA SER A 633 13.90 -9.98 37.62
C SER A 633 13.20 -8.81 36.93
N LEU A 634 12.60 -7.89 37.69
CA LEU A 634 11.93 -6.71 37.15
C LEU A 634 12.90 -5.82 36.38
N ILE A 635 14.07 -5.52 36.95
CA ILE A 635 15.10 -4.72 36.28
C ILE A 635 15.57 -5.39 35.00
N LYS A 636 15.80 -6.71 35.03
CA LYS A 636 16.19 -7.47 33.83
C LYS A 636 15.12 -7.36 32.73
N HIS A 637 13.86 -7.66 33.05
CA HIS A 637 12.76 -7.56 32.10
C HIS A 637 12.55 -6.13 31.58
N TYR A 638 12.77 -5.12 32.42
CA TYR A 638 12.66 -3.72 32.03
C TYR A 638 13.74 -3.31 31.03
N GLU A 639 15.00 -3.69 31.30
CA GLU A 639 16.12 -3.43 30.38
C GLU A 639 16.00 -4.20 29.06
N GLU A 640 15.51 -5.45 29.12
CA GLU A 640 15.20 -6.26 27.94
C GLU A 640 14.06 -5.64 27.13
N GLY A 641 12.95 -5.26 27.78
CA GLY A 641 11.81 -4.62 27.12
C GLY A 641 12.17 -3.28 26.46
N LEU A 642 13.03 -2.46 27.08
CA LEU A 642 13.54 -1.23 26.45
C LEU A 642 14.41 -1.52 25.22
N SER A 643 15.07 -2.66 25.15
CA SER A 643 15.92 -3.07 24.01
C SER A 643 15.17 -3.88 22.96
N GLY A 644 13.96 -4.33 23.30
CA GLY A 644 13.13 -5.17 22.46
C GLY A 644 12.56 -4.42 21.27
N TYR A 645 12.06 -5.20 20.32
CA TYR A 645 11.26 -4.68 19.21
C TYR A 645 10.02 -3.96 19.76
N THR A 646 9.51 -2.96 19.06
CA THR A 646 8.25 -2.31 19.48
C THR A 646 7.04 -3.22 19.32
N TYR A 647 7.12 -4.21 18.43
CA TYR A 647 6.05 -5.18 18.15
C TYR A 647 6.09 -6.37 19.09
N LEU A 648 5.01 -7.16 19.07
CA LEU A 648 4.87 -8.30 19.96
C LEU A 648 5.66 -9.50 19.46
N GLU A 649 6.20 -10.26 20.40
CA GLU A 649 6.80 -11.57 20.16
C GLU A 649 5.74 -12.65 20.41
N GLU A 650 5.78 -13.76 19.66
CA GLU A 650 4.95 -14.93 19.98
C GLU A 650 5.41 -15.49 21.34
N MET A 651 4.46 -15.86 22.19
CA MET A 651 4.76 -16.49 23.48
C MET A 651 5.41 -17.86 23.22
N GLU A 652 6.69 -18.02 23.54
CA GLU A 652 7.43 -19.30 23.48
C GLU A 652 6.79 -20.43 24.32
#